data_AF-A0A6I2LE25-F1
#
_entry.id   AF-A0A6I2LE25-F1
#
_cell.length_a   1.000
_cell.length_b   1.000
_cell.length_c   1.000
_cell.angle_alpha   90.00
_cell.angle_beta   90.00
_cell.angle_gamma   90.00
#
_symmetry.space_group_name_H-M   'P 1'
#
loop_
_entity.id
_entity.type
_entity.pdbx_description
1 polymer ?
#
loop_
_entity_poly.entity_id
_entity_poly.type
_entity_poly.pdbx_seq_one_letter_code
_entity_poly.pdbx_strand_id
1 'polypeptide(L)'
;MSQYLLSFAKENLTGKSDAYLALLWCMYKGRQDKGRYSDHVKLHLTSANNDLVTTNYQRIAARFKRILDARPELDWIAPAGLRPLATLQVKNFRGFGAFGPDDKGALLRFSKIKNIFYAPNGGGKSSLCEALEYGTTGHIKEADRRKTKVKQYITRGTNKVELTLIGTDRKRVPANLTWSSCFIDRNRLQEFSLLGSKDTNSAEGDVIAALFGLEEFQEVISRFVKPENFNLTSHRKQSQSVAVQALDANIKALREQWRHHRENVAVFNNDVCVRLGLETHQQFAVRARLSRLTRLAELKLRNAERLKVATLPFCAPLSQITRTMRIACRLLVRKDKVDQALLQNVVAVNYRAVYQALQAIERNGVAEHCPACSTPLDRVAENPFEKARRELATLGALDQLKTSRQRIEERMARLIVAIGNAIAAVDTNARLGIPCPLALGMLRASHADFHTATDRLEAATHVLTKFTELLANDQAEIEAYLNFCQLKHDAVTQSDVQVKRLENEAELLKHQVEDLRGLFDKKRTSLAALEEVSRQLAGLALQRAAMKGNDADIVRFNDLIEQLQLEYGNLYRDLMGYKFKLEKARIAGIEVKAAEYYKAINHHDDDHERIDALSFEKSGENYRIKITNADGSIMDAFSVLSEGHLRALGLSLLLAMAEKNKFPLIVFDDVVNAIDSDHRSNIIDLFFADEYLRLTQMIITTHDRLFWERFCIIADRHPQSVQHTSSVLSYTNQGIVIVDHAGGFQEKVHRALAVYDIRQALIYCRIWFESMVLEYCIDNAVSVTAKFQKSALKKSNYLQLSLEKTFALVEPHIAYDPVHFDLIKQDLVNWSGQNQEHHAFDEASLNFVHSKTSKEVVKIYDAIRLFECQLFPQKKHDACTKLLADLGQKIANCAAKISQLSQAPADVQQEHQQRLEALQRREAEVNQERAYVGVCLATLAAQSGAA
;
A
#
# COMPACT_ATOMS: atom_id res chain seq x y z
N MET A 1 24.06 -4.45 -2.21
CA MET A 1 24.15 -3.22 -3.02
C MET A 1 25.45 -3.29 -3.81
N SER A 2 25.56 -2.57 -4.92
CA SER A 2 26.83 -2.43 -5.65
C SER A 2 27.90 -1.83 -4.74
N GLN A 3 29.18 -2.02 -5.05
CA GLN A 3 30.28 -1.50 -4.25
C GLN A 3 30.19 0.03 -4.12
N TYR A 4 29.88 0.74 -5.20
CA TYR A 4 29.71 2.20 -5.20
C TYR A 4 28.62 2.69 -4.25
N LEU A 5 27.50 1.98 -4.16
CA LEU A 5 26.43 2.31 -3.21
C LEU A 5 26.83 2.00 -1.77
N LEU A 6 27.61 0.95 -1.54
CA LEU A 6 28.12 0.63 -0.21
C LEU A 6 29.13 1.70 0.25
N SER A 7 30.00 2.17 -0.64
CA SER A 7 30.92 3.29 -0.37
C SER A 7 30.14 4.60 -0.14
N PHE A 8 29.13 4.90 -0.97
CA PHE A 8 28.24 6.04 -0.76
C PHE A 8 27.52 5.98 0.60
N ALA A 9 26.97 4.82 0.96
CA ALA A 9 26.33 4.62 2.26
C ALA A 9 27.34 4.79 3.40
N LYS A 10 28.56 4.25 3.27
CA LYS A 10 29.63 4.42 4.28
C LYS A 10 29.91 5.90 4.57
N GLU A 11 29.99 6.74 3.54
CA GLU A 11 30.18 8.20 3.67
C GLU A 11 28.96 8.90 4.31
N ASN A 12 27.74 8.37 4.16
CA ASN A 12 26.48 9.04 4.51
C ASN A 12 25.66 8.36 5.64
N LEU A 13 26.28 7.52 6.47
CA LEU A 13 25.60 6.86 7.62
C LEU A 13 25.81 7.57 8.97
N THR A 14 26.62 8.63 9.04
CA THR A 14 26.89 9.39 10.28
C THR A 14 26.41 10.82 10.22
N GLY A 15 25.81 11.31 11.30
CA GLY A 15 25.36 12.70 11.41
C GLY A 15 24.15 13.06 10.54
N LYS A 16 23.43 12.05 10.03
CA LYS A 16 22.19 12.23 9.23
C LYS A 16 20.95 12.02 10.10
N SER A 17 19.85 12.67 9.70
CA SER A 17 18.55 12.55 10.37
C SER A 17 17.94 11.15 10.23
N ASP A 18 16.98 10.80 11.09
CA ASP A 18 16.30 9.50 11.01
C ASP A 18 15.53 9.33 9.70
N ALA A 19 14.94 10.39 9.15
CA ALA A 19 14.29 10.37 7.85
C ALA A 19 15.27 10.04 6.71
N TYR A 20 16.47 10.62 6.71
CA TYR A 20 17.51 10.29 5.72
C TYR A 20 17.94 8.82 5.82
N LEU A 21 18.17 8.33 7.05
CA LEU A 21 18.56 6.94 7.29
C LEU A 21 17.44 5.95 6.93
N ALA A 22 16.18 6.34 7.13
CA ALA A 22 15.01 5.57 6.71
C ALA A 22 14.96 5.42 5.18
N LEU A 23 15.27 6.47 4.43
CA LEU A 23 15.36 6.41 2.96
C LEU A 23 16.49 5.48 2.49
N LEU A 24 17.68 5.56 3.09
CA LEU A 24 18.78 4.62 2.82
C LEU A 24 18.39 3.16 3.13
N TRP A 25 17.63 2.94 4.22
CA TRP A 25 17.13 1.63 4.57
C TRP A 25 16.10 1.12 3.55
N CYS A 26 15.19 1.97 3.09
CA CYS A 26 14.23 1.64 2.02
C CYS A 26 14.95 1.28 0.71
N MET A 27 16.01 2.00 0.34
CA MET A 27 16.86 1.63 -0.81
C MET A 27 17.47 0.24 -0.64
N TYR A 28 17.99 -0.07 0.54
CA TYR A 28 18.58 -1.37 0.82
C TYR A 28 17.55 -2.51 0.71
N LYS A 29 16.33 -2.29 1.24
CA LYS A 29 15.24 -3.28 1.20
C LYS A 29 14.65 -3.47 -0.20
N GLY A 30 14.52 -2.40 -0.98
CA GLY A 30 13.98 -2.42 -2.35
C GLY A 30 14.92 -3.02 -3.40
N ARG A 31 16.12 -3.52 -3.03
CA ARG A 31 17.14 -4.00 -3.99
C ARG A 31 16.65 -5.11 -4.93
N GLN A 32 15.76 -5.98 -4.48
CA GLN A 32 15.31 -7.14 -5.27
C GLN A 32 14.15 -6.80 -6.22
N ASP A 33 13.49 -5.67 -6.03
CA ASP A 33 12.37 -5.25 -6.86
C ASP A 33 12.84 -4.35 -8.01
N LYS A 34 12.13 -4.44 -9.14
CA LYS A 34 12.40 -3.65 -10.36
C LYS A 34 11.70 -2.28 -10.35
N GLY A 35 10.99 -1.94 -9.27
CA GLY A 35 10.23 -0.69 -9.14
C GLY A 35 11.10 0.54 -8.89
N ARG A 36 10.49 1.73 -8.99
CA ARG A 36 11.15 2.98 -8.59
C ARG A 36 11.33 3.00 -7.08
N TYR A 37 12.42 3.58 -6.59
CA TYR A 37 12.65 3.68 -5.14
C TYR A 37 11.56 4.53 -4.45
N SER A 38 10.96 5.49 -5.17
CA SER A 38 9.81 6.24 -4.68
C SER A 38 8.63 5.34 -4.31
N ASP A 39 8.40 4.27 -5.06
CA ASP A 39 7.26 3.38 -4.88
C ASP A 39 7.49 2.46 -3.67
N HIS A 40 8.74 2.04 -3.45
CA HIS A 40 9.14 1.31 -2.25
C HIS A 40 8.96 2.14 -0.97
N VAL A 41 9.35 3.41 -1.00
CA VAL A 41 9.12 4.33 0.14
C VAL A 41 7.63 4.47 0.40
N LYS A 42 6.81 4.67 -0.65
CA LYS A 42 5.34 4.75 -0.53
C LYS A 42 4.71 3.46 0.00
N LEU A 43 5.20 2.30 -0.42
CA LEU A 43 4.74 0.99 0.04
C LEU A 43 5.00 0.77 1.54
N HIS A 44 6.17 1.19 2.03
CA HIS A 44 6.46 1.14 3.46
C HIS A 44 5.62 2.13 4.27
N LEU A 45 5.22 3.27 3.70
CA LEU A 45 4.30 4.22 4.33
C LEU A 45 2.85 3.72 4.41
N THR A 46 2.42 2.84 3.49
CA THR A 46 1.07 2.25 3.48
C THR A 46 0.98 0.89 4.18
N SER A 47 2.11 0.24 4.46
CA SER A 47 2.14 -1.05 5.17
C SER A 47 1.58 -0.93 6.60
N ALA A 48 0.77 -1.91 7.01
CA ALA A 48 0.03 -1.90 8.28
C ALA A 48 0.92 -1.88 9.55
N ASN A 49 2.23 -2.11 9.41
CA ASN A 49 3.15 -2.27 10.55
C ASN A 49 3.75 -0.96 11.09
N ASN A 50 3.52 0.20 10.46
CA ASN A 50 4.11 1.47 10.92
C ASN A 50 5.64 1.40 11.14
N ASP A 51 6.32 0.50 10.41
CA ASP A 51 7.75 0.16 10.59
C ASP A 51 8.66 1.38 10.45
N LEU A 52 8.24 2.38 9.65
CA LEU A 52 8.96 3.65 9.46
C LEU A 52 9.00 4.56 10.70
N VAL A 53 8.08 4.37 11.64
CA VAL A 53 7.97 5.22 12.85
C VAL A 53 8.60 4.55 14.07
N THR A 54 8.55 3.21 14.14
CA THR A 54 9.00 2.44 15.32
C THR A 54 10.45 1.98 15.23
N THR A 55 11.05 2.00 14.04
CA THR A 55 12.42 1.52 13.81
C THR A 55 13.46 2.54 14.26
N ASN A 56 14.42 2.11 15.08
CA ASN A 56 15.56 2.94 15.45
C ASN A 56 16.63 2.92 14.35
N TYR A 57 16.54 3.89 13.43
CA TYR A 57 17.44 4.00 12.29
C TYR A 57 18.88 4.33 12.66
N GLN A 58 19.12 5.12 13.71
CA GLN A 58 20.47 5.38 14.22
C GLN A 58 21.20 4.08 14.62
N ARG A 59 20.50 3.17 15.31
CA ARG A 59 21.08 1.89 15.71
C ARG A 59 21.40 1.00 14.52
N ILE A 60 20.53 0.96 13.51
CA ILE A 60 20.75 0.20 12.27
C ILE A 60 21.95 0.79 11.52
N ALA A 61 22.00 2.12 11.38
CA ALA A 61 23.07 2.84 10.71
C ALA A 61 24.43 2.59 11.38
N ALA A 62 24.50 2.66 12.71
CA ALA A 62 25.72 2.37 13.47
C ALA A 62 26.20 0.92 13.27
N ARG A 63 25.28 -0.06 13.25
CA ARG A 63 25.62 -1.47 12.98
C ARG A 63 26.12 -1.67 11.55
N PHE A 64 25.42 -1.09 10.57
CA PHE A 64 25.84 -1.15 9.17
C PHE A 64 27.19 -0.48 8.96
N LYS A 65 27.41 0.70 9.55
CA LYS A 65 28.66 1.43 9.46
C LYS A 65 29.84 0.62 9.99
N ARG A 66 29.71 -0.04 11.15
CA ARG A 66 30.77 -0.95 11.65
C ARG A 66 31.12 -2.08 10.66
N ILE A 67 30.12 -2.62 9.95
CA ILE A 67 30.34 -3.66 8.94
C ILE A 67 31.05 -3.09 7.71
N LEU A 68 30.70 -1.87 7.28
CA LEU A 68 31.30 -1.22 6.12
C LEU A 68 32.71 -0.68 6.42
N ASP A 69 32.96 -0.18 7.63
CA ASP A 69 34.28 0.27 8.08
C ASP A 69 35.26 -0.91 8.19
N ALA A 70 34.77 -2.11 8.48
CA ALA A 70 35.55 -3.35 8.46
C ALA A 70 35.90 -3.85 7.04
N ARG A 71 35.44 -3.17 5.98
CA ARG A 71 35.70 -3.52 4.58
C ARG A 71 36.62 -2.48 3.93
N PRO A 72 37.96 -2.65 4.01
CA PRO A 72 38.92 -1.72 3.43
C PRO A 72 38.80 -1.63 1.89
N GLU A 73 38.25 -2.67 1.26
CA GLU A 73 37.94 -2.70 -0.17
C GLU A 73 36.97 -1.60 -0.65
N LEU A 74 36.20 -0.98 0.24
CA LEU A 74 35.27 0.10 -0.10
C LEU A 74 35.92 1.48 -0.24
N ASP A 75 37.15 1.65 0.28
CA ASP A 75 37.91 2.92 0.23
C ASP A 75 38.89 2.98 -0.95
N TRP A 76 39.04 1.89 -1.70
CA TRP A 76 40.08 1.75 -2.72
C TRP A 76 39.66 2.26 -4.09
N ILE A 77 40.46 3.19 -4.61
CA ILE A 77 40.49 3.57 -6.03
C ILE A 77 41.36 2.55 -6.75
N ALA A 78 40.85 1.99 -7.86
CA ALA A 78 41.47 0.90 -8.61
C ALA A 78 42.89 1.25 -9.12
N PRO A 79 43.86 0.29 -9.18
CA PRO A 79 43.91 -1.04 -8.57
C PRO A 79 45.19 -1.20 -7.74
N ALA A 80 45.22 -0.69 -6.51
CA ALA A 80 46.29 -1.01 -5.58
C ALA A 80 46.22 -2.51 -5.17
N GLY A 81 47.38 -3.18 -5.12
CA GLY A 81 47.49 -4.54 -4.57
C GLY A 81 47.40 -5.70 -5.57
N LEU A 82 47.01 -5.47 -6.83
CA LEU A 82 47.15 -6.47 -7.88
C LEU A 82 48.63 -6.56 -8.31
N ARG A 83 49.11 -7.77 -8.60
CA ARG A 83 50.44 -8.01 -9.17
C ARG A 83 50.26 -8.69 -10.53
N PRO A 84 51.25 -8.60 -11.45
CA PRO A 84 51.24 -9.37 -12.68
C PRO A 84 51.02 -10.85 -12.39
N LEU A 85 50.25 -11.52 -13.24
CA LEU A 85 49.86 -12.92 -13.12
C LEU A 85 51.02 -13.83 -13.51
N ALA A 86 51.18 -14.94 -12.81
CA ALA A 86 52.17 -15.96 -13.12
C ALA A 86 51.52 -17.21 -13.73
N THR A 87 50.48 -17.74 -13.09
CA THR A 87 49.81 -18.96 -13.56
C THR A 87 48.32 -18.96 -13.29
N LEU A 88 47.55 -19.53 -14.20
CA LEU A 88 46.13 -19.82 -14.05
C LEU A 88 45.92 -21.33 -14.19
N GLN A 89 45.36 -21.97 -13.16
CA GLN A 89 44.91 -23.37 -13.19
C GLN A 89 43.39 -23.40 -13.20
N VAL A 90 42.78 -24.01 -14.22
CA VAL A 90 41.32 -24.04 -14.38
C VAL A 90 40.81 -25.44 -14.70
N LYS A 91 39.80 -25.88 -13.94
CA LYS A 91 39.13 -27.17 -14.10
C LYS A 91 37.60 -26.98 -14.13
N ASN A 92 36.94 -27.58 -15.11
CA ASN A 92 35.47 -27.60 -15.25
C ASN A 92 34.78 -26.22 -15.26
N PHE A 93 35.46 -25.17 -15.71
CA PHE A 93 34.93 -23.81 -15.81
C PHE A 93 34.57 -23.50 -17.26
N ARG A 94 33.29 -23.27 -17.58
CA ARG A 94 32.83 -22.88 -18.92
C ARG A 94 33.40 -23.84 -20.01
N GLY A 95 34.22 -23.32 -20.92
CA GLY A 95 34.90 -24.09 -21.96
C GLY A 95 36.01 -25.03 -21.46
N PHE A 96 36.56 -24.81 -20.26
CA PHE A 96 37.60 -25.67 -19.66
C PHE A 96 36.99 -26.94 -19.06
N GLY A 97 37.52 -28.10 -19.43
CA GLY A 97 37.12 -29.39 -18.86
C GLY A 97 38.26 -30.07 -18.10
N ALA A 98 38.16 -31.38 -17.95
CA ALA A 98 39.14 -32.25 -17.31
C ALA A 98 39.04 -33.66 -17.94
N PHE A 99 40.18 -34.33 -18.11
CA PHE A 99 40.27 -35.66 -18.72
C PHE A 99 40.00 -36.81 -17.72
N GLY A 100 40.00 -36.53 -16.42
CA GLY A 100 39.75 -37.52 -15.37
C GLY A 100 39.64 -36.93 -13.95
N PRO A 101 39.41 -37.75 -12.92
CA PRO A 101 39.32 -37.30 -11.53
C PRO A 101 40.62 -36.68 -11.02
N ASP A 102 41.78 -37.25 -11.40
CA ASP A 102 43.12 -36.80 -10.99
C ASP A 102 43.65 -35.60 -11.81
N ASP A 103 42.99 -35.27 -12.92
CA ASP A 103 43.36 -34.13 -13.75
C ASP A 103 43.01 -32.82 -13.02
N LYS A 104 44.00 -31.93 -12.85
CA LYS A 104 43.82 -30.61 -12.24
C LYS A 104 43.28 -29.57 -13.23
N GLY A 105 43.02 -29.97 -14.48
CA GLY A 105 42.54 -29.12 -15.57
C GLY A 105 43.69 -28.42 -16.30
N ALA A 106 43.36 -27.37 -17.06
CA ALA A 106 44.32 -26.62 -17.85
C ALA A 106 45.21 -25.71 -16.97
N LEU A 107 46.53 -25.82 -17.14
CA LEU A 107 47.52 -24.92 -16.54
C LEU A 107 48.07 -23.95 -17.59
N LEU A 108 47.85 -22.66 -17.38
CA LEU A 108 48.42 -21.59 -18.18
C LEU A 108 49.55 -20.91 -17.41
N ARG A 109 50.63 -20.59 -18.12
CA ARG A 109 51.76 -19.82 -17.60
C ARG A 109 51.86 -18.50 -18.37
N PHE A 110 51.88 -17.39 -17.64
CA PHE A 110 51.99 -16.07 -18.23
C PHE A 110 53.44 -15.58 -18.21
N SER A 111 53.85 -14.94 -19.30
CA SER A 111 55.06 -14.13 -19.37
C SER A 111 54.91 -12.86 -18.51
N LYS A 112 56.03 -12.23 -18.17
CA LYS A 112 56.03 -11.02 -17.32
C LYS A 112 55.38 -9.81 -18.00
N ILE A 113 55.45 -9.71 -19.32
CA ILE A 113 55.03 -8.50 -20.05
C ILE A 113 53.96 -8.84 -21.10
N LYS A 114 54.23 -9.65 -22.12
CA LYS A 114 53.29 -9.79 -23.25
C LYS A 114 52.76 -11.21 -23.41
N ASN A 115 51.44 -11.39 -23.43
CA ASN A 115 50.81 -12.69 -23.61
C ASN A 115 49.74 -12.55 -24.68
N ILE A 116 49.86 -13.29 -25.78
CA ILE A 116 48.86 -13.27 -26.85
C ILE A 116 48.26 -14.66 -27.07
N PHE A 117 46.95 -14.70 -27.21
CA PHE A 117 46.16 -15.90 -27.40
C PHE A 117 45.34 -15.79 -28.68
N TYR A 118 45.64 -16.64 -29.66
CA TYR A 118 44.84 -16.75 -30.88
C TYR A 118 43.83 -17.87 -30.75
N ALA A 119 42.58 -17.63 -31.17
CA ALA A 119 41.62 -18.71 -31.34
C ALA A 119 40.54 -18.36 -32.38
N PRO A 120 40.07 -19.34 -33.18
CA PRO A 120 38.88 -19.15 -34.00
C PRO A 120 37.62 -18.90 -33.15
N ASN A 121 36.51 -18.57 -33.80
CA ASN A 121 35.23 -18.42 -33.12
C ASN A 121 34.82 -19.72 -32.44
N GLY A 122 34.42 -19.65 -31.16
CA GLY A 122 34.15 -20.83 -30.34
C GLY A 122 35.40 -21.52 -29.75
N GLY A 123 36.62 -21.07 -30.06
CA GLY A 123 37.87 -21.69 -29.57
C GLY A 123 38.20 -21.47 -28.08
N GLY A 124 37.36 -20.75 -27.33
CA GLY A 124 37.53 -20.58 -25.87
C GLY A 124 38.10 -19.25 -25.38
N LYS A 125 38.26 -18.24 -26.25
CA LYS A 125 38.77 -16.88 -25.88
C LYS A 125 38.00 -16.26 -24.71
N SER A 126 36.68 -16.14 -24.84
CA SER A 126 35.85 -15.56 -23.79
C SER A 126 35.90 -16.40 -22.51
N SER A 127 35.99 -17.74 -22.60
CA SER A 127 36.15 -18.58 -21.40
C SER A 127 37.47 -18.30 -20.67
N LEU A 128 38.56 -18.03 -21.39
CA LEU A 128 39.84 -17.62 -20.79
C LEU A 128 39.73 -16.25 -20.10
N CYS A 129 39.17 -15.25 -20.80
CA CYS A 129 38.97 -13.91 -20.24
C CYS A 129 38.05 -13.93 -19.01
N GLU A 130 36.94 -14.67 -19.06
CA GLU A 130 36.01 -14.85 -17.94
C GLU A 130 36.64 -15.63 -16.77
N ALA A 131 37.53 -16.59 -17.04
CA ALA A 131 38.26 -17.29 -15.98
C ALA A 131 39.23 -16.34 -15.27
N LEU A 132 39.90 -15.46 -16.01
CA LEU A 132 40.74 -14.40 -15.46
C LEU A 132 39.91 -13.36 -14.69
N GLU A 133 38.78 -12.93 -15.25
CA GLU A 133 37.87 -11.98 -14.61
C GLU A 133 37.31 -12.55 -13.30
N TYR A 134 36.85 -13.80 -13.31
CA TYR A 134 36.37 -14.48 -12.11
C TYR A 134 37.48 -14.69 -11.08
N GLY A 135 38.68 -15.08 -11.53
CA GLY A 135 39.83 -15.30 -10.65
C GLY A 135 40.37 -14.03 -9.98
N THR A 136 40.19 -12.87 -10.62
CA THR A 136 40.62 -11.57 -10.10
C THR A 136 39.52 -10.84 -9.35
N THR A 137 38.28 -10.88 -9.81
CA THR A 137 37.18 -10.06 -9.26
C THR A 137 36.16 -10.86 -8.45
N GLY A 138 36.09 -12.18 -8.63
CA GLY A 138 35.01 -13.02 -8.09
C GLY A 138 33.66 -12.83 -8.80
N HIS A 139 33.64 -12.04 -9.87
CA HIS A 139 32.47 -11.64 -10.64
C HIS A 139 32.72 -11.82 -12.15
N ILE A 140 31.65 -11.82 -12.96
CA ILE A 140 31.74 -11.89 -14.42
C ILE A 140 30.66 -10.98 -15.00
N LYS A 141 31.04 -9.91 -15.69
CA LYS A 141 30.07 -8.94 -16.24
C LYS A 141 29.09 -9.58 -17.23
N GLU A 142 29.57 -10.50 -18.07
CA GLU A 142 28.73 -11.17 -19.06
C GLU A 142 27.67 -12.09 -18.40
N ALA A 143 27.90 -12.61 -17.20
CA ALA A 143 26.90 -13.38 -16.46
C ALA A 143 25.70 -12.50 -16.06
N ASP A 144 25.97 -11.27 -15.63
CA ASP A 144 24.97 -10.28 -15.26
C ASP A 144 24.19 -9.78 -16.48
N ARG A 145 24.88 -9.53 -17.61
CA ARG A 145 24.24 -9.21 -18.90
C ARG A 145 23.24 -10.29 -19.33
N ARG A 146 23.59 -11.56 -19.13
CA ARG A 146 22.71 -12.71 -19.40
C ARG A 146 21.74 -13.05 -18.26
N LYS A 147 21.67 -12.24 -17.21
CA LYS A 147 20.78 -12.42 -16.05
C LYS A 147 20.90 -13.81 -15.41
N THR A 148 22.11 -14.37 -15.44
CA THR A 148 22.39 -15.72 -14.95
C THR A 148 23.27 -15.64 -13.71
N LYS A 149 22.95 -16.40 -12.65
CA LYS A 149 23.79 -16.41 -11.45
C LYS A 149 25.19 -16.91 -11.81
N VAL A 150 26.23 -16.21 -11.38
CA VAL A 150 27.64 -16.56 -11.65
C VAL A 150 27.93 -18.04 -11.41
N LYS A 151 27.43 -18.62 -10.30
CA LYS A 151 27.61 -20.06 -9.99
C LYS A 151 27.06 -21.01 -11.06
N GLN A 152 25.92 -20.67 -11.68
CA GLN A 152 25.33 -21.45 -12.77
C GLN A 152 26.03 -21.15 -14.11
N TYR A 153 26.47 -19.90 -14.28
CA TYR A 153 27.14 -19.46 -15.49
C TYR A 153 28.48 -20.17 -15.70
N ILE A 154 29.27 -20.33 -14.64
CA ILE A 154 30.64 -20.87 -14.70
C ILE A 154 30.71 -22.40 -14.79
N THR A 155 29.63 -23.11 -14.45
CA THR A 155 29.63 -24.58 -14.37
C THR A 155 29.64 -25.24 -15.74
N ARG A 156 30.55 -26.21 -15.93
CA ARG A 156 30.55 -27.15 -17.05
C ARG A 156 29.93 -28.48 -16.60
N GLY A 157 28.67 -28.71 -16.93
CA GLY A 157 27.93 -29.92 -16.52
C GLY A 157 27.68 -29.97 -15.00
N THR A 158 27.76 -31.17 -14.41
CA THR A 158 27.56 -31.42 -12.97
C THR A 158 28.84 -31.36 -12.14
N ASN A 159 29.98 -31.12 -12.78
CA ASN A 159 31.29 -31.22 -12.14
C ASN A 159 31.62 -29.98 -11.29
N LYS A 160 32.42 -30.19 -10.24
CA LYS A 160 32.91 -29.10 -9.38
C LYS A 160 33.92 -28.24 -10.15
N VAL A 161 33.69 -26.93 -10.11
CA VAL A 161 34.58 -25.90 -10.68
C VAL A 161 35.75 -25.67 -9.74
N GLU A 162 36.97 -25.71 -10.28
CA GLU A 162 38.19 -25.36 -9.54
C GLU A 162 39.00 -24.35 -10.34
N LEU A 163 39.29 -23.20 -9.73
CA LEU A 163 40.07 -22.14 -10.35
C LEU A 163 41.07 -21.57 -9.35
N THR A 164 42.35 -21.61 -9.72
CA THR A 164 43.45 -21.07 -8.92
C THR A 164 44.27 -20.11 -9.77
N LEU A 165 44.28 -18.84 -9.38
CA LEU A 165 45.06 -17.79 -10.01
C LEU A 165 46.20 -17.35 -9.07
N ILE A 166 47.43 -17.37 -9.57
CA ILE A 166 48.64 -17.07 -8.82
C ILE A 166 49.36 -15.87 -9.44
N GLY A 167 49.74 -14.90 -8.61
CA GLY A 167 50.54 -13.75 -8.99
C GLY A 167 52.04 -14.09 -9.10
N THR A 168 52.81 -13.16 -9.67
CA THR A 168 54.28 -13.23 -9.74
C THR A 168 54.98 -13.30 -8.39
N ASP A 169 54.29 -12.90 -7.32
CA ASP A 169 54.70 -13.06 -5.92
C ASP A 169 54.50 -14.47 -5.37
N ARG A 170 54.04 -15.42 -6.22
CA ARG A 170 53.69 -16.80 -5.88
C ARG A 170 52.58 -16.93 -4.84
N LYS A 171 51.77 -15.89 -4.65
CA LYS A 171 50.59 -15.93 -3.79
C LYS A 171 49.32 -16.04 -4.62
N ARG A 172 48.27 -16.58 -4.00
CA ARG A 172 46.93 -16.60 -4.60
C ARG A 172 46.41 -15.17 -4.70
N VAL A 173 45.88 -14.82 -5.86
CA VAL A 173 45.25 -13.52 -6.10
C VAL A 173 43.92 -13.46 -5.32
N PRO A 174 43.73 -12.52 -4.37
CA PRO A 174 42.48 -12.38 -3.64
C PRO A 174 41.41 -11.74 -4.52
N ALA A 175 40.14 -12.15 -4.45
CA ALA A 175 39.11 -11.56 -5.30
C ALA A 175 38.78 -10.11 -4.91
N ASN A 176 38.86 -9.17 -5.86
CA ASN A 176 38.52 -7.76 -5.65
C ASN A 176 37.86 -7.15 -6.91
N LEU A 177 36.64 -6.64 -6.75
CA LEU A 177 35.82 -6.10 -7.86
C LEU A 177 36.44 -4.85 -8.53
N THR A 178 37.29 -4.10 -7.82
CA THR A 178 37.96 -2.89 -8.37
C THR A 178 38.86 -3.21 -9.57
N TRP A 179 39.33 -4.46 -9.69
CA TRP A 179 40.19 -4.91 -10.79
C TRP A 179 39.43 -5.21 -12.08
N SER A 180 38.10 -5.11 -12.08
CA SER A 180 37.28 -5.15 -13.31
C SER A 180 37.63 -4.06 -14.31
N SER A 181 38.32 -2.99 -13.86
CA SER A 181 38.86 -1.92 -14.70
C SER A 181 40.05 -2.36 -15.56
N CYS A 182 40.78 -3.40 -15.17
CA CYS A 182 41.89 -3.98 -15.95
C CYS A 182 41.41 -4.78 -17.16
N PHE A 183 40.10 -5.07 -17.26
CA PHE A 183 39.50 -5.82 -18.36
C PHE A 183 38.85 -4.85 -19.35
N ILE A 184 39.33 -4.89 -20.59
CA ILE A 184 38.79 -4.18 -21.73
C ILE A 184 38.19 -5.24 -22.64
N ASP A 185 36.87 -5.20 -22.81
CA ASP A 185 36.14 -6.12 -23.66
C ASP A 185 35.64 -5.42 -24.93
N ARG A 186 35.43 -6.20 -25.99
CA ARG A 186 34.92 -5.71 -27.28
C ARG A 186 33.55 -5.02 -27.14
N ASN A 187 32.65 -5.56 -26.32
CA ASN A 187 31.29 -5.06 -26.22
C ASN A 187 31.25 -3.66 -25.58
N ARG A 188 32.12 -3.37 -24.63
CA ARG A 188 32.26 -2.07 -23.96
C ARG A 188 32.69 -0.96 -24.93
N LEU A 189 33.58 -1.27 -25.88
CA LEU A 189 33.94 -0.31 -26.94
C LEU A 189 32.80 -0.11 -27.94
N GLN A 190 32.09 -1.18 -28.29
CA GLN A 190 30.95 -1.10 -29.21
C GLN A 190 29.77 -0.34 -28.59
N GLU A 191 29.48 -0.55 -27.31
CA GLU A 191 28.49 0.22 -26.56
C GLU A 191 28.89 1.69 -26.52
N PHE A 192 30.17 1.99 -26.25
CA PHE A 192 30.68 3.36 -26.29
C PHE A 192 30.47 4.03 -27.65
N SER A 193 30.77 3.34 -28.77
CA SER A 193 30.62 3.92 -30.11
C SER A 193 29.17 4.13 -30.56
N LEU A 194 28.22 3.43 -29.92
CA LEU A 194 26.79 3.52 -30.22
C LEU A 194 26.02 4.45 -29.26
N LEU A 195 26.69 5.05 -28.28
CA LEU A 195 26.06 5.98 -27.34
C LEU A 195 25.53 7.21 -28.08
N GLY A 196 24.20 7.35 -28.08
CA GLY A 196 23.47 8.42 -28.75
C GLY A 196 22.82 8.05 -30.09
N SER A 197 22.91 6.80 -30.52
CA SER A 197 22.07 6.29 -31.61
C SER A 197 20.66 5.93 -31.12
N LYS A 198 19.66 6.00 -32.01
CA LYS A 198 18.28 5.57 -31.69
C LYS A 198 18.15 4.07 -31.39
N ASP A 199 19.14 3.27 -31.78
CA ASP A 199 19.10 1.80 -31.74
C ASP A 199 19.39 1.22 -30.35
N THR A 200 20.00 1.99 -29.45
CA THR A 200 20.43 1.51 -28.12
C THR A 200 19.43 1.78 -27.00
N ASN A 201 18.37 2.58 -27.22
CA ASN A 201 17.45 3.08 -26.19
C ASN A 201 18.15 3.73 -24.96
N SER A 202 19.45 3.99 -25.03
CA SER A 202 20.25 4.61 -23.96
C SER A 202 20.25 6.13 -24.10
N ALA A 203 20.08 6.84 -22.99
CA ALA A 203 20.13 8.30 -22.99
C ALA A 203 21.54 8.78 -23.37
N GLU A 204 21.64 9.73 -24.30
CA GLU A 204 22.89 10.31 -24.81
C GLU A 204 23.85 10.86 -23.74
N GLY A 205 23.40 11.02 -22.49
CA GLY A 205 24.16 11.54 -21.38
C GLY A 205 25.08 10.53 -20.67
N ASP A 206 25.00 9.23 -20.97
CA ASP A 206 25.63 8.18 -20.15
C ASP A 206 27.02 7.73 -20.63
N VAL A 207 27.64 8.54 -21.50
CA VAL A 207 28.92 8.25 -22.19
C VAL A 207 30.05 7.82 -21.24
N ILE A 208 30.29 8.62 -20.20
CA ILE A 208 31.39 8.41 -19.25
C ILE A 208 31.09 7.24 -18.31
N ALA A 209 29.81 7.05 -17.96
CA ALA A 209 29.40 5.98 -17.07
C ALA A 209 29.59 4.60 -17.73
N ALA A 210 29.23 4.45 -19.02
CA ALA A 210 29.48 3.24 -19.79
C ALA A 210 30.99 2.98 -19.97
N LEU A 211 31.75 4.01 -20.38
CA LEU A 211 33.17 3.79 -20.64
C LEU A 211 33.94 3.43 -19.38
N PHE A 212 33.61 3.97 -18.21
CA PHE A 212 34.35 3.70 -16.98
C PHE A 212 33.69 2.69 -16.03
N GLY A 213 32.60 2.01 -16.43
CA GLY A 213 31.96 0.98 -15.60
C GLY A 213 31.29 1.56 -14.34
N LEU A 214 30.56 2.66 -14.52
CA LEU A 214 29.64 3.25 -13.54
C LEU A 214 28.16 2.95 -13.88
N GLU A 215 27.90 2.05 -14.84
CA GLU A 215 26.56 1.65 -15.32
C GLU A 215 25.62 1.22 -14.17
N GLU A 216 26.09 0.35 -13.27
CA GLU A 216 25.28 -0.11 -12.12
C GLU A 216 24.85 1.06 -11.21
N PHE A 217 25.72 2.07 -11.06
CA PHE A 217 25.42 3.24 -10.24
C PHE A 217 24.42 4.16 -10.94
N GLN A 218 24.55 4.31 -12.26
CA GLN A 218 23.61 5.05 -13.11
C GLN A 218 22.23 4.38 -13.14
N GLU A 219 22.15 3.04 -13.20
CA GLU A 219 20.90 2.29 -13.09
C GLU A 219 20.19 2.55 -11.75
N VAL A 220 20.96 2.69 -10.67
CA VAL A 220 20.38 3.02 -9.36
C VAL A 220 19.81 4.43 -9.37
N ILE A 221 20.54 5.40 -9.94
CA ILE A 221 20.09 6.79 -10.09
C ILE A 221 18.82 6.87 -10.93
N SER A 222 18.73 6.12 -12.03
CA SER A 222 17.58 6.16 -12.93
C SER A 222 16.28 5.65 -12.29
N ARG A 223 16.38 4.85 -11.21
CA ARG A 223 15.23 4.42 -10.39
C ARG A 223 14.76 5.50 -9.41
N PHE A 224 15.49 6.60 -9.22
CA PHE A 224 15.03 7.76 -8.49
C PHE A 224 14.18 8.66 -9.39
N VAL A 225 13.18 9.28 -8.78
CA VAL A 225 12.41 10.34 -9.42
C VAL A 225 13.04 11.66 -9.00
N LYS A 226 13.02 12.68 -9.86
CA LYS A 226 13.53 14.00 -9.49
C LYS A 226 12.83 14.52 -8.21
N PRO A 227 13.52 15.27 -7.33
CA PRO A 227 12.96 15.73 -6.06
C PRO A 227 11.62 16.47 -6.20
N GLU A 228 11.41 17.22 -7.28
CA GLU A 228 10.16 17.98 -7.52
C GLU A 228 8.94 17.07 -7.72
N ASN A 229 9.18 15.86 -8.21
CA ASN A 229 8.16 14.84 -8.48
C ASN A 229 8.00 13.84 -7.32
N PHE A 230 8.82 13.93 -6.27
CA PHE A 230 8.70 13.11 -5.07
C PHE A 230 7.73 13.74 -4.07
N ASN A 231 6.44 13.49 -4.31
CA ASN A 231 5.37 14.03 -3.48
C ASN A 231 4.74 12.95 -2.57
N LEU A 232 4.74 13.23 -1.26
CA LEU A 232 4.10 12.40 -0.22
C LEU A 232 2.92 13.12 0.45
N THR A 233 2.48 14.28 -0.05
CA THR A 233 1.36 15.04 0.55
C THR A 233 0.06 14.24 0.60
N SER A 234 -0.17 13.34 -0.37
CA SER A 234 -1.33 12.43 -0.40
C SER A 234 -1.34 11.42 0.74
N HIS A 235 -0.19 11.15 1.37
CA HIS A 235 -0.07 10.24 2.51
C HIS A 235 -0.22 10.95 3.86
N ARG A 236 -0.35 12.29 3.88
CA ARG A 236 -0.62 13.03 5.11
C ARG A 236 -1.95 12.58 5.70
N LYS A 237 -1.94 12.30 7.00
CA LYS A 237 -3.18 12.02 7.74
C LYS A 237 -3.84 13.34 8.09
N GLN A 238 -5.15 13.45 7.89
CA GLN A 238 -5.89 14.63 8.27
C GLN A 238 -5.84 14.80 9.80
N SER A 239 -5.46 15.99 10.25
CA SER A 239 -5.54 16.38 11.67
C SER A 239 -6.99 16.22 12.13
N GLN A 240 -7.19 15.63 13.30
CA GLN A 240 -8.54 15.45 13.85
C GLN A 240 -9.08 16.75 14.47
N SER A 241 -8.40 17.90 14.28
CA SER A 241 -8.74 19.18 14.89
C SER A 241 -10.20 19.61 14.63
N VAL A 242 -10.73 19.44 13.42
CA VAL A 242 -12.12 19.77 13.07
C VAL A 242 -13.11 18.85 13.80
N ALA A 243 -12.81 17.55 13.90
CA ALA A 243 -13.63 16.59 14.62
C ALA A 243 -13.60 16.82 16.13
N VAL A 244 -12.44 17.20 16.68
CA VAL A 244 -12.28 17.58 18.09
C VAL A 244 -13.01 18.89 18.40
N GLN A 245 -13.00 19.88 17.50
CA GLN A 245 -13.78 21.10 17.63
C GLN A 245 -15.30 20.84 17.59
N ALA A 246 -15.76 19.97 16.69
CA ALA A 246 -17.16 19.55 16.64
C ALA A 246 -17.59 18.79 17.92
N LEU A 247 -16.73 17.92 18.45
CA LEU A 247 -16.93 17.26 19.75
C LEU A 247 -16.97 18.26 20.90
N ASP A 248 -16.06 19.23 20.94
CA ASP A 248 -16.03 20.26 21.98
C ASP A 248 -17.28 21.17 21.93
N ALA A 249 -17.79 21.48 20.74
CA ALA A 249 -19.06 22.17 20.56
C ALA A 249 -20.26 21.35 21.09
N ASN A 250 -20.30 20.04 20.77
CA ASN A 250 -21.33 19.14 21.29
C ASN A 250 -21.29 18.98 22.82
N ILE A 251 -20.09 18.85 23.40
CA ILE A 251 -19.91 18.80 24.86
C ILE A 251 -20.40 20.10 25.50
N LYS A 252 -20.14 21.26 24.88
CA LYS A 252 -20.63 22.55 25.37
C LYS A 252 -22.15 22.64 25.35
N ALA A 253 -22.78 22.24 24.24
CA ALA A 253 -24.24 22.22 24.10
C ALA A 253 -24.91 21.29 25.13
N LEU A 254 -24.40 20.07 25.31
CA LEU A 254 -24.92 19.13 26.31
C LEU A 254 -24.73 19.63 27.75
N ARG A 255 -23.64 20.35 28.04
CA ARG A 255 -23.44 21.01 29.36
C ARG A 255 -24.44 22.13 29.63
N GLU A 256 -24.90 22.84 28.59
CA GLU A 256 -25.97 23.84 28.71
C GLU A 256 -27.32 23.16 28.95
N GLN A 257 -27.63 22.09 28.21
CA GLN A 257 -28.84 21.28 28.45
C GLN A 257 -28.85 20.67 29.87
N TRP A 258 -27.71 20.16 30.33
CA TRP A 258 -27.57 19.64 31.70
C TRP A 258 -27.84 20.72 32.75
N ARG A 259 -27.31 21.94 32.57
CA ARG A 259 -27.60 23.07 33.47
C ARG A 259 -29.10 23.41 33.47
N HIS A 260 -29.70 23.51 32.29
CA HIS A 260 -31.12 23.80 32.14
C HIS A 260 -32.01 22.78 32.85
N HIS A 261 -31.79 21.47 32.64
CA HIS A 261 -32.58 20.44 33.33
C HIS A 261 -32.32 20.42 34.84
N ARG A 262 -31.10 20.71 35.30
CA ARG A 262 -30.78 20.81 36.74
C ARG A 262 -31.48 21.98 37.40
N GLU A 263 -31.52 23.14 36.74
CA GLU A 263 -32.26 24.32 37.19
C GLU A 263 -33.77 24.03 37.25
N ASN A 264 -34.33 23.39 36.22
CA ASN A 264 -35.74 22.99 36.22
C ASN A 264 -36.08 22.05 37.39
N VAL A 265 -35.21 21.07 37.70
CA VAL A 265 -35.42 20.20 38.88
C VAL A 265 -35.40 21.00 40.19
N ALA A 266 -34.53 22.00 40.32
CA ALA A 266 -34.50 22.88 41.49
C ALA A 266 -35.77 23.74 41.59
N VAL A 267 -36.24 24.30 40.47
CA VAL A 267 -37.49 25.07 40.38
C VAL A 267 -38.69 24.20 40.77
N PHE A 268 -38.85 23.01 40.16
CA PHE A 268 -39.96 22.11 40.49
C PHE A 268 -39.94 21.66 41.96
N ASN A 269 -38.76 21.44 42.53
CA ASN A 269 -38.65 21.13 43.95
C ASN A 269 -39.12 22.29 44.84
N ASN A 270 -38.77 23.52 44.48
CA ASN A 270 -39.21 24.71 45.19
C ASN A 270 -40.73 24.88 45.06
N ASP A 271 -41.29 24.74 43.86
CA ASP A 271 -42.74 24.84 43.61
C ASP A 271 -43.54 23.80 44.39
N VAL A 272 -43.03 22.56 44.48
CA VAL A 272 -43.64 21.50 45.31
C VAL A 272 -43.63 21.89 46.79
N CYS A 273 -42.53 22.47 47.30
CA CYS A 273 -42.46 22.91 48.69
C CYS A 273 -43.44 24.06 48.96
N VAL A 274 -43.46 25.08 48.09
CA VAL A 274 -44.37 26.24 48.20
C VAL A 274 -45.83 25.79 48.21
N ARG A 275 -46.24 24.91 47.29
CA ARG A 275 -47.62 24.39 47.22
C ARG A 275 -48.02 23.54 48.44
N LEU A 276 -47.04 22.99 49.17
CA LEU A 276 -47.25 22.23 50.40
C LEU A 276 -47.12 23.07 51.69
N GLY A 277 -46.79 24.36 51.56
CA GLY A 277 -46.50 25.25 52.69
C GLY A 277 -45.22 24.85 53.43
N LEU A 278 -44.25 24.27 52.73
CA LEU A 278 -42.95 23.87 53.25
C LEU A 278 -41.88 24.84 52.77
N GLU A 279 -40.84 25.04 53.59
CA GLU A 279 -39.65 25.76 53.15
C GLU A 279 -38.78 24.87 52.25
N THR A 280 -37.94 25.50 51.41
CA THR A 280 -37.14 24.80 50.40
C THR A 280 -36.19 23.74 50.97
N HIS A 281 -35.80 23.88 52.24
CA HIS A 281 -34.94 22.96 52.97
C HIS A 281 -35.70 21.73 53.55
N GLN A 282 -37.03 21.73 53.50
CA GLN A 282 -37.89 20.69 54.09
C GLN A 282 -38.37 19.64 53.08
N GLN A 283 -37.62 19.42 51.99
CA GLN A 283 -37.99 18.46 50.94
C GLN A 283 -38.25 17.04 51.46
N PHE A 284 -37.59 16.61 52.54
CA PHE A 284 -37.82 15.30 53.16
C PHE A 284 -39.26 15.12 53.66
N ALA A 285 -39.95 16.21 54.02
CA ALA A 285 -41.31 16.21 54.54
C ALA A 285 -42.40 16.17 53.44
N VAL A 286 -42.04 16.39 52.17
CA VAL A 286 -42.97 16.45 51.03
C VAL A 286 -43.85 15.21 50.93
N ARG A 287 -43.25 14.01 51.03
CA ARG A 287 -43.97 12.74 50.92
C ARG A 287 -45.01 12.57 52.04
N ALA A 288 -44.62 12.91 53.27
CA ALA A 288 -45.51 12.84 54.43
C ALA A 288 -46.66 13.84 54.33
N ARG A 289 -46.39 15.07 53.86
CA ARG A 289 -47.39 16.13 53.69
C ARG A 289 -48.38 15.82 52.56
N LEU A 290 -47.91 15.30 51.44
CA LEU A 290 -48.76 14.84 50.33
C LEU A 290 -49.70 13.72 50.79
N SER A 291 -49.17 12.70 51.47
CA SER A 291 -49.99 11.60 52.00
C SER A 291 -51.06 12.11 52.97
N ARG A 292 -50.73 13.09 53.81
CA ARG A 292 -51.68 13.73 54.73
C ARG A 292 -52.77 14.51 53.99
N LEU A 293 -52.44 15.22 52.92
CA LEU A 293 -53.41 15.94 52.08
C LEU A 293 -54.36 14.98 51.36
N THR A 294 -53.83 13.92 50.74
CA THR A 294 -54.67 12.90 50.08
C THR A 294 -55.61 12.23 51.07
N ARG A 295 -55.11 11.84 52.25
CA ARG A 295 -55.91 11.24 53.31
C ARG A 295 -56.96 12.21 53.87
N LEU A 296 -56.65 13.50 53.94
CA LEU A 296 -57.60 14.54 54.37
C LEU A 296 -58.73 14.71 53.36
N ALA A 297 -58.42 14.73 52.06
CA ALA A 297 -59.43 14.81 51.00
C ALA A 297 -60.37 13.59 51.02
N GLU A 298 -59.81 12.38 51.17
CA GLU A 298 -60.60 11.14 51.31
C GLU A 298 -61.48 11.14 52.56
N LEU A 299 -60.96 11.61 53.70
CA LEU A 299 -61.71 11.67 54.95
C LEU A 299 -62.88 12.66 54.87
N LYS A 300 -62.68 13.80 54.21
CA LYS A 300 -63.72 14.81 53.96
C LYS A 300 -64.83 14.26 53.06
N LEU A 301 -64.46 13.53 52.00
CA LEU A 301 -65.40 12.92 51.07
C LEU A 301 -66.20 11.78 51.70
N ARG A 302 -65.55 10.90 52.48
CA ARG A 302 -66.23 9.87 53.28
C ARG A 302 -67.19 10.45 54.31
N ASN A 303 -66.84 11.57 54.93
CA ASN A 303 -67.72 12.26 55.87
C ASN A 303 -68.95 12.87 55.14
N ALA A 304 -68.78 13.40 53.93
CA ALA A 304 -69.88 13.88 53.10
C ALA A 304 -70.81 12.72 52.65
N GLU A 305 -70.25 11.60 52.20
CA GLU A 305 -71.01 10.40 51.81
C GLU A 305 -71.85 9.84 52.96
N ARG A 306 -71.31 9.81 54.18
CA ARG A 306 -72.05 9.39 55.38
C ARG A 306 -73.26 10.28 55.68
N LEU A 307 -73.16 11.56 55.38
CA LEU A 307 -74.21 12.56 55.66
C LEU A 307 -75.29 12.62 54.56
N LYS A 308 -75.04 12.08 53.36
CA LYS A 308 -75.95 12.05 52.20
C LYS A 308 -77.12 11.06 52.29
N VAL A 309 -77.10 10.14 53.25
CA VAL A 309 -78.05 9.00 53.32
C VAL A 309 -79.44 9.41 53.88
N ALA A 310 -79.61 10.64 54.33
CA ALA A 310 -80.83 11.09 55.00
C ALA A 310 -81.95 11.50 54.02
N THR A 311 -83.15 10.94 54.22
CA THR A 311 -84.35 11.21 53.42
C THR A 311 -85.29 12.20 54.14
N LEU A 312 -85.93 13.09 53.38
CA LEU A 312 -86.81 14.12 53.91
C LEU A 312 -88.14 13.54 54.42
N PRO A 313 -88.61 13.94 55.62
CA PRO A 313 -89.90 13.50 56.13
C PRO A 313 -91.07 14.27 55.51
N PHE A 314 -92.21 13.60 55.36
CA PHE A 314 -93.45 14.24 54.94
C PHE A 314 -94.00 15.15 56.04
N CYS A 315 -94.15 16.45 55.75
CA CYS A 315 -94.67 17.43 56.70
C CYS A 315 -95.94 18.07 56.13
N ALA A 316 -97.08 17.91 56.82
CA ALA A 316 -98.33 18.58 56.47
C ALA A 316 -98.61 19.72 57.46
N PRO A 317 -99.04 20.91 57.00
CA PRO A 317 -99.34 22.01 57.90
C PRO A 317 -100.59 21.73 58.75
N LEU A 318 -100.55 22.09 60.03
CA LEU A 318 -101.68 21.92 60.98
C LEU A 318 -102.97 22.59 60.47
N SER A 319 -102.84 23.69 59.72
CA SER A 319 -103.97 24.38 59.07
C SER A 319 -104.70 23.50 58.05
N GLN A 320 -103.98 22.62 57.35
CA GLN A 320 -104.57 21.68 56.39
C GLN A 320 -105.29 20.54 57.13
N ILE A 321 -104.71 19.99 58.20
CA ILE A 321 -105.32 18.92 59.00
C ILE A 321 -106.62 19.42 59.68
N THR A 322 -106.56 20.58 60.32
CA THR A 322 -107.73 21.19 60.98
C THR A 322 -108.82 21.61 59.99
N ARG A 323 -108.46 21.98 58.75
CA ARG A 323 -109.44 22.23 57.68
C ARG A 323 -110.16 20.94 57.28
N THR A 324 -109.44 19.83 57.13
CA THR A 324 -110.00 18.51 56.81
C THR A 324 -110.96 18.05 57.91
N MET A 325 -110.59 18.23 59.19
CA MET A 325 -111.47 17.96 60.34
C MET A 325 -112.78 18.75 60.28
N ARG A 326 -112.69 20.07 60.04
CA ARG A 326 -113.87 20.94 59.95
C ARG A 326 -114.79 20.52 58.80
N ILE A 327 -114.24 20.03 57.69
CA ILE A 327 -115.03 19.49 56.58
C ILE A 327 -115.70 18.18 57.01
N ALA A 328 -114.99 17.27 57.68
CA ALA A 328 -115.54 16.02 58.19
C ALA A 328 -116.71 16.25 59.16
N CYS A 329 -116.55 17.10 60.18
CA CYS A 329 -117.63 17.42 61.14
C CYS A 329 -118.86 18.00 60.43
N ARG A 330 -118.67 18.91 59.47
CA ARG A 330 -119.79 19.48 58.70
C ARG A 330 -120.52 18.43 57.88
N LEU A 331 -119.80 17.48 57.28
CA LEU A 331 -120.41 16.40 56.50
C LEU A 331 -121.21 15.45 57.40
N LEU A 332 -120.67 15.08 58.58
CA LEU A 332 -121.36 14.24 59.57
C LEU A 332 -122.66 14.89 60.07
N VAL A 333 -122.61 16.15 60.51
CA VAL A 333 -123.81 16.89 60.96
C VAL A 333 -124.83 17.03 59.83
N ARG A 334 -124.36 17.29 58.60
CA ARG A 334 -125.27 17.44 57.46
C ARG A 334 -125.91 16.11 57.07
N LYS A 335 -125.17 14.99 57.19
CA LYS A 335 -125.72 13.64 57.01
C LYS A 335 -126.85 13.40 58.01
N ASP A 336 -126.58 13.57 59.30
CA ASP A 336 -127.56 13.30 60.37
C ASP A 336 -128.84 14.13 60.20
N LYS A 337 -128.72 15.42 59.87
CA LYS A 337 -129.88 16.27 59.55
C LYS A 337 -130.69 15.76 58.35
N VAL A 338 -130.02 15.31 57.29
CA VAL A 338 -130.69 14.78 56.09
C VAL A 338 -131.34 13.42 56.38
N ASP A 339 -130.69 12.56 57.15
CA ASP A 339 -131.22 11.24 57.53
C ASP A 339 -132.42 11.36 58.50
N GLN A 340 -132.37 12.26 59.49
CA GLN A 340 -133.51 12.56 60.36
C GLN A 340 -134.71 13.12 59.58
N ALA A 341 -134.45 14.04 58.65
CA ALA A 341 -135.49 14.58 57.78
C ALA A 341 -136.11 13.51 56.85
N LEU A 342 -135.31 12.53 56.39
CA LEU A 342 -135.81 11.38 55.64
C LEU A 342 -136.63 10.43 56.51
N LEU A 343 -136.19 10.15 57.75
CA LEU A 343 -136.87 9.27 58.72
C LEU A 343 -138.24 9.80 59.16
N GLN A 344 -138.36 11.10 59.40
CA GLN A 344 -139.64 11.73 59.80
C GLN A 344 -140.74 11.60 58.72
N ASN A 345 -140.36 11.43 57.46
CA ASN A 345 -141.27 11.40 56.32
C ASN A 345 -141.54 9.98 55.78
N VAL A 346 -141.10 8.93 56.48
CA VAL A 346 -141.19 7.52 56.01
C VAL A 346 -142.64 7.06 55.80
N VAL A 347 -143.58 7.50 56.63
CA VAL A 347 -145.00 7.11 56.54
C VAL A 347 -145.68 7.71 55.29
N ALA A 348 -145.25 8.91 54.85
CA ALA A 348 -145.83 9.61 53.70
C ALA A 348 -145.43 8.98 52.35
N VAL A 349 -144.28 8.28 52.29
CA VAL A 349 -143.76 7.68 51.06
C VAL A 349 -144.66 6.55 50.53
N ASN A 350 -145.33 5.80 51.41
CA ASN A 350 -146.23 4.71 51.01
C ASN A 350 -147.54 5.19 50.36
N TYR A 351 -147.96 6.43 50.59
CA TYR A 351 -149.19 6.99 50.00
C TYR A 351 -148.94 7.74 48.69
N ARG A 352 -147.67 7.94 48.28
CA ARG A 352 -147.31 8.66 47.04
C ARG A 352 -147.94 8.04 45.80
N ALA A 353 -147.87 6.71 45.67
CA ALA A 353 -148.46 5.99 44.54
C ALA A 353 -149.99 6.19 44.48
N VAL A 354 -150.65 6.23 45.65
CA VAL A 354 -152.10 6.45 45.78
C VAL A 354 -152.47 7.88 45.37
N TYR A 355 -151.73 8.89 45.82
CA TYR A 355 -151.98 10.29 45.43
C TYR A 355 -151.67 10.57 43.96
N GLN A 356 -150.62 9.96 43.40
CA GLN A 356 -150.31 10.07 41.96
C GLN A 356 -151.42 9.45 41.10
N ALA A 357 -151.99 8.31 41.53
CA ALA A 357 -153.14 7.70 40.86
C ALA A 357 -154.39 8.59 40.94
N LEU A 358 -154.68 9.20 42.09
CA LEU A 358 -155.78 10.16 42.24
C LEU A 358 -155.61 11.40 41.34
N GLN A 359 -154.40 11.95 41.24
CA GLN A 359 -154.10 13.09 40.35
C GLN A 359 -154.25 12.71 38.86
N ALA A 360 -153.95 11.46 38.48
CA ALA A 360 -154.16 10.96 37.13
C ALA A 360 -155.66 10.80 36.80
N ILE A 361 -156.47 10.34 37.75
CA ILE A 361 -157.94 10.23 37.61
C ILE A 361 -158.57 11.62 37.41
N GLU A 362 -158.16 12.62 38.18
CA GLU A 362 -158.67 14.00 38.06
C GLU A 362 -158.42 14.61 36.68
N ARG A 363 -157.26 14.34 36.08
CA ARG A 363 -156.90 14.86 34.75
C ARG A 363 -157.77 14.30 33.63
N ASN A 364 -158.48 13.20 33.87
CA ASN A 364 -159.26 12.49 32.86
C ASN A 364 -160.75 12.87 32.83
N GLY A 365 -161.20 13.86 33.61
CA GLY A 365 -162.56 14.40 33.50
C GLY A 365 -163.19 14.73 34.84
N VAL A 366 -164.24 15.56 34.79
CA VAL A 366 -164.94 16.14 35.94
C VAL A 366 -165.65 15.03 36.73
N ALA A 367 -164.94 14.45 37.71
CA ALA A 367 -165.50 13.48 38.62
C ALA A 367 -166.36 14.21 39.67
N GLU A 368 -167.67 14.17 39.54
CA GLU A 368 -168.61 14.71 40.55
C GLU A 368 -168.65 13.86 41.83
N HIS A 369 -167.96 12.70 41.84
CA HIS A 369 -167.97 11.72 42.92
C HIS A 369 -166.55 11.25 43.28
N CYS A 370 -166.34 10.85 44.53
CA CYS A 370 -165.08 10.27 45.03
C CYS A 370 -164.80 8.91 44.34
N PRO A 371 -163.62 8.68 43.74
CA PRO A 371 -163.34 7.46 42.98
C PRO A 371 -163.16 6.19 43.82
N ALA A 372 -162.99 6.31 45.15
CA ALA A 372 -162.83 5.16 46.03
C ALA A 372 -164.16 4.67 46.63
N CYS A 373 -165.09 5.57 46.93
CA CYS A 373 -166.33 5.26 47.66
C CYS A 373 -167.60 5.83 47.00
N SER A 374 -167.48 6.43 45.82
CA SER A 374 -168.57 6.97 45.00
C SER A 374 -169.41 8.04 45.68
N THR A 375 -168.91 8.67 46.75
CA THR A 375 -169.62 9.74 47.45
C THR A 375 -169.53 11.05 46.66
N PRO A 376 -170.65 11.76 46.42
CA PRO A 376 -170.66 13.08 45.78
C PRO A 376 -169.68 14.05 46.45
N LEU A 377 -168.86 14.77 45.65
CA LEU A 377 -167.74 15.56 46.16
C LEU A 377 -168.14 16.70 47.10
N ASP A 378 -169.35 17.23 46.94
CA ASP A 378 -169.98 18.24 47.79
C ASP A 378 -170.23 17.77 49.23
N ARG A 379 -170.15 16.46 49.48
CA ARG A 379 -170.37 15.86 50.80
C ARG A 379 -169.12 15.25 51.44
N VAL A 380 -167.98 15.30 50.76
CA VAL A 380 -166.74 14.68 51.27
C VAL A 380 -166.05 15.64 52.24
N ALA A 381 -165.57 15.12 53.38
CA ALA A 381 -164.92 15.92 54.40
C ALA A 381 -163.67 16.68 53.92
N GLU A 382 -162.96 16.11 52.94
CA GLU A 382 -161.84 16.76 52.26
C GLU A 382 -161.78 16.23 50.83
N ASN A 383 -161.67 17.11 49.84
CA ASN A 383 -161.62 16.69 48.44
C ASN A 383 -160.37 15.82 48.19
N PRO A 384 -160.52 14.54 47.80
CA PRO A 384 -159.41 13.61 47.68
C PRO A 384 -158.38 14.04 46.63
N PHE A 385 -158.79 14.80 45.60
CA PHE A 385 -157.89 15.32 44.57
C PHE A 385 -157.08 16.53 45.05
N GLU A 386 -157.70 17.45 45.78
CA GLU A 386 -156.97 18.57 46.39
C GLU A 386 -156.00 18.09 47.47
N LYS A 387 -156.42 17.12 48.29
CA LYS A 387 -155.55 16.46 49.26
C LYS A 387 -154.36 15.81 48.55
N ALA A 388 -154.60 15.04 47.48
CA ALA A 388 -153.53 14.43 46.71
C ALA A 388 -152.53 15.45 46.12
N ARG A 389 -152.99 16.60 45.58
CA ARG A 389 -152.10 17.67 45.09
C ARG A 389 -151.24 18.28 46.19
N ARG A 390 -151.85 18.61 47.33
CA ARG A 390 -151.13 19.20 48.48
C ARG A 390 -150.07 18.23 48.98
N GLU A 391 -150.45 16.98 49.22
CA GLU A 391 -149.54 15.97 49.77
C GLU A 391 -148.41 15.59 48.79
N LEU A 392 -148.65 15.61 47.47
CA LEU A 392 -147.61 15.39 46.45
C LEU A 392 -146.58 16.53 46.35
N ALA A 393 -147.00 17.78 46.55
CA ALA A 393 -146.06 18.91 46.59
C ALA A 393 -145.09 18.81 47.79
N THR A 394 -145.59 18.39 48.95
CA THR A 394 -144.76 18.08 50.13
C THR A 394 -143.82 16.88 49.89
N LEU A 395 -144.25 15.87 49.12
CA LEU A 395 -143.41 14.71 48.78
C LEU A 395 -142.26 15.03 47.81
N GLY A 396 -142.34 16.11 47.01
CA GLY A 396 -141.26 16.55 46.11
C GLY A 396 -139.99 17.02 46.84
N ALA A 397 -140.12 17.51 48.08
CA ALA A 397 -138.98 17.86 48.93
C ALA A 397 -138.13 16.64 49.32
N LEU A 398 -138.69 15.42 49.30
CA LEU A 398 -137.98 14.19 49.63
C LEU A 398 -136.97 13.77 48.55
N ASP A 399 -137.25 14.05 47.28
CA ASP A 399 -136.33 13.71 46.19
C ASP A 399 -135.05 14.58 46.27
N GLN A 400 -135.20 15.86 46.66
CA GLN A 400 -134.06 16.75 46.92
C GLN A 400 -133.23 16.27 48.12
N LEU A 401 -133.87 15.73 49.17
CA LEU A 401 -133.17 15.15 50.32
C LEU A 401 -132.40 13.87 49.93
N LYS A 402 -132.96 12.99 49.09
CA LYS A 402 -132.25 11.82 48.55
C LYS A 402 -131.03 12.20 47.71
N THR A 403 -131.14 13.18 46.81
CA THR A 403 -129.98 13.66 46.04
C THR A 403 -128.94 14.33 46.94
N SER A 404 -129.35 15.05 47.98
CA SER A 404 -128.43 15.61 48.97
C SER A 404 -127.68 14.53 49.73
N ARG A 405 -128.33 13.42 50.10
CA ARG A 405 -127.68 12.26 50.75
C ARG A 405 -126.60 11.65 49.86
N GLN A 406 -126.87 11.43 48.58
CA GLN A 406 -125.89 10.88 47.63
C GLN A 406 -124.66 11.80 47.45
N ARG A 407 -124.87 13.13 47.35
CA ARG A 407 -123.74 14.09 47.27
C ARG A 407 -122.88 14.12 48.54
N ILE A 408 -123.48 13.87 49.71
CA ILE A 408 -122.74 13.78 50.97
C ILE A 408 -121.87 12.53 50.95
N GLU A 409 -122.41 11.39 50.52
CA GLU A 409 -121.67 10.12 50.38
C GLU A 409 -120.40 10.27 49.52
N GLU A 410 -120.52 10.85 48.31
CA GLU A 410 -119.38 11.07 47.41
C GLU A 410 -118.30 11.99 47.99
N ARG A 411 -118.71 12.98 48.79
CA ARG A 411 -117.77 13.90 49.45
C ARG A 411 -117.07 13.23 50.63
N MET A 412 -117.78 12.40 51.38
CA MET A 412 -117.19 11.62 52.47
C MET A 412 -116.16 10.61 51.92
N ALA A 413 -116.50 9.88 50.84
CA ALA A 413 -115.58 8.94 50.20
C ALA A 413 -114.26 9.60 49.74
N ARG A 414 -114.33 10.78 49.11
CA ARG A 414 -113.13 11.54 48.72
C ARG A 414 -112.27 11.96 49.92
N LEU A 415 -112.90 12.33 51.02
CA LEU A 415 -112.19 12.75 52.23
C LEU A 415 -111.47 11.55 52.88
N ILE A 416 -112.08 10.38 52.84
CA ILE A 416 -111.50 9.13 53.36
C ILE A 416 -110.23 8.75 52.60
N VAL A 417 -110.22 8.83 51.27
CA VAL A 417 -109.02 8.59 50.47
C VAL A 417 -107.88 9.54 50.87
N ALA A 418 -108.18 10.82 51.10
CA ALA A 418 -107.18 11.79 51.57
C ALA A 418 -106.64 11.46 52.96
N ILE A 419 -107.50 10.96 53.86
CA ILE A 419 -107.11 10.48 55.20
C ILE A 419 -106.21 9.23 55.07
N GLY A 420 -106.55 8.28 54.20
CA GLY A 420 -105.74 7.09 53.93
C GLY A 420 -104.33 7.43 53.44
N ASN A 421 -104.21 8.39 52.52
CA ASN A 421 -102.90 8.87 52.05
C ASN A 421 -102.07 9.52 53.17
N ALA A 422 -102.72 10.26 54.06
CA ALA A 422 -102.05 10.85 55.23
C ALA A 422 -101.57 9.77 56.21
N ILE A 423 -102.35 8.71 56.45
CA ILE A 423 -101.95 7.57 57.27
C ILE A 423 -100.71 6.88 56.67
N ALA A 424 -100.70 6.62 55.37
CA ALA A 424 -99.54 6.01 54.68
C ALA A 424 -98.29 6.91 54.75
N ALA A 425 -98.45 8.23 54.68
CA ALA A 425 -97.35 9.17 54.83
C ALA A 425 -96.79 9.16 56.27
N VAL A 426 -97.63 9.00 57.29
CA VAL A 426 -97.20 8.81 58.68
C VAL A 426 -96.42 7.51 58.85
N ASP A 427 -96.85 6.41 58.22
CA ASP A 427 -96.11 5.14 58.24
C ASP A 427 -94.73 5.27 57.59
N THR A 428 -94.63 6.10 56.55
CA THR A 428 -93.36 6.41 55.90
C THR A 428 -92.44 7.17 56.86
N ASN A 429 -92.95 8.19 57.55
CA ASN A 429 -92.19 8.94 58.55
C ASN A 429 -91.74 8.09 59.75
N ALA A 430 -92.55 7.10 60.17
CA ALA A 430 -92.17 6.17 61.22
C ALA A 430 -90.95 5.33 60.83
N ARG A 431 -90.84 4.91 59.55
CA ARG A 431 -89.63 4.23 59.02
C ARG A 431 -88.40 5.14 59.01
N LEU A 432 -88.60 6.46 58.98
CA LEU A 432 -87.54 7.47 59.12
C LEU A 432 -87.16 7.76 60.59
N GLY A 433 -87.70 6.97 61.53
CA GLY A 433 -87.42 7.11 62.96
C GLY A 433 -88.08 8.33 63.60
N ILE A 434 -89.13 8.88 63.00
CA ILE A 434 -89.95 9.92 63.62
C ILE A 434 -90.96 9.25 64.56
N PRO A 435 -90.93 9.53 65.87
CA PRO A 435 -91.89 8.97 66.80
C PRO A 435 -93.28 9.54 66.51
N CYS A 436 -94.26 8.65 66.33
CA CYS A 436 -95.66 9.02 66.20
C CYS A 436 -96.38 8.66 67.51
N PRO A 437 -96.66 9.65 68.39
CA PRO A 437 -97.39 9.40 69.64
C PRO A 437 -98.85 9.02 69.42
N LEU A 438 -99.40 9.33 68.24
CA LEU A 438 -100.82 9.18 67.93
C LEU A 438 -101.27 7.71 67.87
N ALA A 439 -102.35 7.41 68.59
CA ALA A 439 -103.02 6.11 68.56
C ALA A 439 -103.86 5.90 67.28
N LEU A 440 -103.21 5.69 66.14
CA LEU A 440 -103.88 5.53 64.84
C LEU A 440 -104.56 4.16 64.62
N GLY A 441 -104.47 3.23 65.57
CA GLY A 441 -104.95 1.85 65.39
C GLY A 441 -106.43 1.74 65.01
N MET A 442 -107.30 2.45 65.73
CA MET A 442 -108.74 2.44 65.46
C MET A 442 -109.09 3.13 64.14
N LEU A 443 -108.39 4.23 63.81
CA LEU A 443 -108.58 4.92 62.55
C LEU A 443 -108.13 4.05 61.35
N ARG A 444 -107.00 3.35 61.48
CA ARG A 444 -106.50 2.40 60.47
C ARG A 444 -107.48 1.25 60.24
N ALA A 445 -107.99 0.64 61.31
CA ALA A 445 -108.97 -0.43 61.23
C ALA A 445 -110.25 0.06 60.51
N SER A 446 -110.79 1.20 60.95
CA SER A 446 -111.99 1.77 60.31
C SER A 446 -111.78 2.09 58.82
N HIS A 447 -110.59 2.58 58.44
CA HIS A 447 -110.26 2.88 57.04
C HIS A 447 -110.14 1.60 56.20
N ALA A 448 -109.59 0.52 56.76
CA ALA A 448 -109.54 -0.78 56.08
C ALA A 448 -110.96 -1.34 55.86
N ASP A 449 -111.80 -1.30 56.89
CA ASP A 449 -113.17 -1.80 56.84
C ASP A 449 -114.03 -1.08 55.79
N PHE A 450 -113.78 0.22 55.55
CA PHE A 450 -114.46 1.00 54.51
C PHE A 450 -114.31 0.41 53.11
N HIS A 451 -113.16 -0.20 52.78
CA HIS A 451 -112.94 -0.81 51.47
C HIS A 451 -113.71 -2.13 51.28
N THR A 452 -114.07 -2.80 52.37
CA THR A 452 -114.75 -4.10 52.37
C THR A 452 -116.24 -4.04 52.72
N ALA A 453 -116.74 -2.91 53.21
CA ALA A 453 -118.13 -2.75 53.64
C ALA A 453 -119.14 -2.72 52.48
N THR A 454 -120.29 -3.38 52.68
CA THR A 454 -121.46 -3.34 51.79
C THR A 454 -122.23 -2.02 51.91
N ASP A 455 -122.34 -1.44 53.11
CA ASP A 455 -122.84 -0.07 53.32
C ASP A 455 -121.67 0.92 53.43
N ARG A 456 -121.36 1.57 52.31
CA ARG A 456 -120.26 2.53 52.22
C ARG A 456 -120.54 3.83 52.96
N LEU A 457 -121.79 4.24 53.11
CA LEU A 457 -122.13 5.49 53.78
C LEU A 457 -122.00 5.35 55.30
N GLU A 458 -122.37 4.19 55.86
CA GLU A 458 -122.18 3.89 57.28
C GLU A 458 -120.69 3.73 57.61
N ALA A 459 -119.95 2.95 56.82
CA ALA A 459 -118.51 2.80 57.01
C ALA A 459 -117.77 4.14 56.85
N ALA A 460 -118.17 4.99 55.89
CA ALA A 460 -117.62 6.33 55.74
C ALA A 460 -117.89 7.24 56.95
N THR A 461 -119.06 7.09 57.56
CA THR A 461 -119.42 7.80 58.80
C THR A 461 -118.51 7.35 59.93
N HIS A 462 -118.26 6.05 60.05
CA HIS A 462 -117.40 5.51 61.08
C HIS A 462 -115.95 6.03 60.96
N VAL A 463 -115.37 6.01 59.75
CA VAL A 463 -114.01 6.55 59.51
C VAL A 463 -113.92 8.03 59.84
N LEU A 464 -114.87 8.84 59.37
CA LEU A 464 -114.85 10.27 59.64
C LEU A 464 -115.09 10.59 61.11
N THR A 465 -115.91 9.80 61.80
CA THR A 465 -116.14 9.96 63.24
C THR A 465 -114.87 9.66 64.01
N LYS A 466 -114.21 8.53 63.73
CA LYS A 466 -112.92 8.17 64.34
C LYS A 466 -111.82 9.19 64.01
N PHE A 467 -111.81 9.73 62.80
CA PHE A 467 -110.89 10.81 62.42
C PHE A 467 -111.16 12.10 63.20
N THR A 468 -112.43 12.48 63.39
CA THR A 468 -112.77 13.67 64.17
C THR A 468 -112.53 13.49 65.67
N GLU A 469 -112.77 12.29 66.21
CA GLU A 469 -112.48 11.94 67.60
C GLU A 469 -110.98 12.02 67.88
N LEU A 470 -110.15 11.41 67.02
CA LEU A 470 -108.70 11.47 67.12
C LEU A 470 -108.21 12.92 67.12
N LEU A 471 -108.69 13.75 66.18
CA LEU A 471 -108.26 15.15 66.08
C LEU A 471 -108.78 16.04 67.22
N ALA A 472 -109.91 15.68 67.84
CA ALA A 472 -110.47 16.42 68.98
C ALA A 472 -109.81 16.05 70.31
N ASN A 473 -109.45 14.78 70.49
CA ASN A 473 -108.91 14.26 71.75
C ASN A 473 -107.39 14.43 71.84
N ASP A 474 -106.68 14.30 70.71
CA ASP A 474 -105.22 14.16 70.72
C ASP A 474 -104.49 15.36 70.09
N GLN A 475 -105.06 16.57 70.20
CA GLN A 475 -104.49 17.79 69.59
C GLN A 475 -103.01 18.02 69.96
N ALA A 476 -102.66 17.83 71.24
CA ALA A 476 -101.29 17.99 71.72
C ALA A 476 -100.33 16.96 71.10
N GLU A 477 -100.77 15.73 70.89
CA GLU A 477 -99.96 14.67 70.27
C GLU A 477 -99.75 14.92 68.76
N ILE A 478 -100.75 15.51 68.09
CA ILE A 478 -100.64 15.91 66.69
C ILE A 478 -99.61 17.02 66.52
N GLU A 479 -99.66 18.05 67.37
CA GLU A 479 -98.68 19.12 67.37
C GLU A 479 -97.27 18.60 67.69
N ALA A 480 -97.15 17.69 68.66
CA ALA A 480 -95.88 17.02 68.97
C ALA A 480 -95.33 16.23 67.77
N TYR A 481 -96.16 15.44 67.09
CA TYR A 481 -95.77 14.71 65.88
C TYR A 481 -95.29 15.65 64.77
N LEU A 482 -96.01 16.74 64.51
CA LEU A 482 -95.63 17.73 63.49
C LEU A 482 -94.30 18.42 63.84
N ASN A 483 -94.08 18.73 65.11
CA ASN A 483 -92.80 19.25 65.59
C ASN A 483 -91.65 18.25 65.40
N PHE A 484 -91.86 16.96 65.67
CA PHE A 484 -90.85 15.93 65.39
C PHE A 484 -90.55 15.82 63.88
N CYS A 485 -91.55 15.95 63.02
CA CYS A 485 -91.36 15.98 61.57
C CYS A 485 -90.53 17.20 61.15
N GLN A 486 -90.85 18.39 61.69
CA GLN A 486 -90.14 19.63 61.39
C GLN A 486 -88.68 19.61 61.89
N LEU A 487 -88.43 19.14 63.11
CA LEU A 487 -87.08 19.01 63.66
C LEU A 487 -86.21 18.07 62.81
N LYS A 488 -86.79 16.95 62.33
CA LYS A 488 -86.08 16.06 61.42
C LYS A 488 -85.87 16.69 60.04
N HIS A 489 -86.83 17.44 59.53
CA HIS A 489 -86.69 18.18 58.28
C HIS A 489 -85.52 19.20 58.35
N ASP A 490 -85.44 19.97 59.43
CA ASP A 490 -84.39 20.96 59.66
C ASP A 490 -83.00 20.29 59.85
N ALA A 491 -82.95 19.14 60.53
CA ALA A 491 -81.71 18.38 60.70
C ALA A 491 -81.16 17.83 59.37
N VAL A 492 -82.02 17.34 58.47
CA VAL A 492 -81.61 16.82 57.15
C VAL A 492 -81.14 17.95 56.23
N THR A 493 -81.83 19.09 56.24
CA THR A 493 -81.43 20.25 55.42
C THR A 493 -80.11 20.87 55.88
N GLN A 494 -79.82 20.92 57.19
CA GLN A 494 -78.52 21.34 57.70
C GLN A 494 -77.39 20.36 57.31
N SER A 495 -77.68 19.05 57.32
CA SER A 495 -76.76 18.01 56.86
C SER A 495 -76.37 18.21 55.39
N ASP A 496 -77.31 18.53 54.50
CA ASP A 496 -77.06 18.78 53.07
C ASP A 496 -76.15 19.99 52.81
N VAL A 497 -76.29 21.08 53.58
CA VAL A 497 -75.40 22.24 53.50
C VAL A 497 -73.98 21.85 53.90
N GLN A 498 -73.85 21.02 54.94
CA GLN A 498 -72.55 20.54 55.42
C GLN A 498 -71.89 19.56 54.44
N VAL A 499 -72.67 18.70 53.77
CA VAL A 499 -72.23 17.83 52.68
C VAL A 499 -71.61 18.66 51.55
N LYS A 500 -72.33 19.67 51.02
CA LYS A 500 -71.82 20.52 49.94
C LYS A 500 -70.51 21.21 50.30
N ARG A 501 -70.40 21.69 51.55
CA ARG A 501 -69.16 22.30 52.05
C ARG A 501 -67.99 21.31 52.07
N LEU A 502 -68.21 20.09 52.58
CA LEU A 502 -67.19 19.05 52.66
C LEU A 502 -66.76 18.55 51.27
N GLU A 503 -67.69 18.47 50.31
CA GLU A 503 -67.38 18.11 48.92
C GLU A 503 -66.50 19.17 48.24
N ASN A 504 -66.84 20.45 48.37
CA ASN A 504 -66.02 21.55 47.84
C ASN A 504 -64.62 21.59 48.47
N GLU A 505 -64.51 21.39 49.80
CA GLU A 505 -63.22 21.29 50.49
C GLU A 505 -62.39 20.09 50.00
N ALA A 506 -63.04 18.93 49.75
CA ALA A 506 -62.37 17.74 49.22
C ALA A 506 -61.92 17.92 47.76
N GLU A 507 -62.71 18.61 46.94
CA GLU A 507 -62.40 18.90 45.54
C GLU A 507 -61.19 19.84 45.41
N LEU A 508 -61.13 20.90 46.22
CA LEU A 508 -59.98 21.80 46.28
C LEU A 508 -58.69 21.04 46.67
N LEU A 509 -58.77 20.16 47.67
CA LEU A 509 -57.64 19.33 48.10
C LEU A 509 -57.23 18.31 47.01
N LYS A 510 -58.18 17.73 46.28
CA LYS A 510 -57.89 16.84 45.14
C LYS A 510 -57.18 17.58 44.02
N HIS A 511 -57.65 18.78 43.65
CA HIS A 511 -56.99 19.62 42.65
C HIS A 511 -55.54 19.93 43.05
N GLN A 512 -55.30 20.28 44.32
CA GLN A 512 -53.94 20.49 44.84
C GLN A 512 -53.05 19.25 44.74
N VAL A 513 -53.59 18.05 44.98
CA VAL A 513 -52.85 16.78 44.82
C VAL A 513 -52.52 16.50 43.36
N GLU A 514 -53.43 16.80 42.43
CA GLU A 514 -53.27 16.59 40.99
C GLU A 514 -52.23 17.54 40.39
N ASP A 515 -52.29 18.81 40.79
CA ASP A 515 -51.27 19.83 40.55
C ASP A 515 -49.86 19.36 40.97
N LEU A 516 -49.75 18.82 42.19
CA LEU A 516 -48.49 18.29 42.72
C LEU A 516 -48.01 17.05 41.94
N ARG A 517 -48.91 16.17 41.51
CA ARG A 517 -48.58 15.04 40.62
C ARG A 517 -47.99 15.55 39.30
N GLY A 518 -48.59 16.56 38.69
CA GLY A 518 -48.06 17.18 37.48
C GLY A 518 -46.64 17.75 37.66
N LEU A 519 -46.33 18.33 38.81
CA LEU A 519 -44.97 18.78 39.14
C LEU A 519 -44.00 17.61 39.36
N PHE A 520 -44.43 16.51 40.00
CA PHE A 520 -43.60 15.31 40.14
C PHE A 520 -43.28 14.66 38.79
N ASP A 521 -44.24 14.61 37.86
CA ASP A 521 -44.01 14.07 36.52
C ASP A 521 -43.02 14.93 35.72
N LYS A 522 -43.17 16.27 35.77
CA LYS A 522 -42.21 17.22 35.17
C LYS A 522 -40.81 17.11 35.77
N LYS A 523 -40.72 16.86 37.09
CA LYS A 523 -39.45 16.58 37.76
C LYS A 523 -38.86 15.24 37.29
N ARG A 524 -39.68 14.19 37.17
CA ARG A 524 -39.24 12.86 36.73
C ARG A 524 -38.70 12.88 35.30
N THR A 525 -39.36 13.58 34.38
CA THR A 525 -38.87 13.74 33.00
C THR A 525 -37.56 14.52 32.95
N SER A 526 -37.43 15.59 33.75
CA SER A 526 -36.17 16.35 33.83
C SER A 526 -35.01 15.56 34.44
N LEU A 527 -35.28 14.70 35.43
CA LEU A 527 -34.29 13.78 35.99
C LEU A 527 -33.84 12.70 34.99
N ALA A 528 -34.78 12.11 34.23
CA ALA A 528 -34.45 11.16 33.18
C ALA A 528 -33.61 11.81 32.07
N ALA A 529 -33.93 13.05 31.69
CA ALA A 529 -33.13 13.83 30.74
C ALA A 529 -31.71 14.11 31.27
N LEU A 530 -31.56 14.40 32.58
CA LEU A 530 -30.25 14.56 33.21
C LEU A 530 -29.39 13.29 33.17
N GLU A 531 -29.99 12.13 33.43
CA GLU A 531 -29.28 10.84 33.34
C GLU A 531 -28.83 10.54 31.91
N GLU A 532 -29.68 10.79 30.92
CA GLU A 532 -29.36 10.62 29.50
C GLU A 532 -28.21 11.54 29.06
N VAL A 533 -28.31 12.84 29.37
CA VAL A 533 -27.26 13.82 29.05
C VAL A 533 -25.95 13.47 29.76
N SER A 534 -26.01 12.99 31.01
CA SER A 534 -24.81 12.58 31.76
C SER A 534 -24.13 11.34 31.14
N ARG A 535 -24.91 10.38 30.64
CA ARG A 535 -24.39 9.20 29.93
C ARG A 535 -23.73 9.59 28.61
N GLN A 536 -24.36 10.48 27.84
CA GLN A 536 -23.81 11.00 26.59
C GLN A 536 -22.51 11.79 26.83
N LEU A 537 -22.46 12.64 27.85
CA LEU A 537 -21.25 13.36 28.24
C LEU A 537 -20.08 12.42 28.60
N ALA A 538 -20.36 11.32 29.31
CA ALA A 538 -19.33 10.32 29.63
C ALA A 538 -18.79 9.61 28.38
N GLY A 539 -19.67 9.26 27.43
CA GLY A 539 -19.28 8.67 26.15
C GLY A 539 -18.42 9.61 25.29
N LEU A 540 -18.82 10.87 25.17
CA LEU A 540 -18.06 11.88 24.42
C LEU A 540 -16.71 12.20 25.07
N ALA A 541 -16.60 12.16 26.41
CA ALA A 541 -15.34 12.36 27.11
C ALA A 541 -14.30 11.27 26.80
N LEU A 542 -14.73 10.00 26.73
CA LEU A 542 -13.86 8.88 26.35
C LEU A 542 -13.42 8.99 24.88
N GLN A 543 -14.35 9.34 23.97
CA GLN A 543 -14.02 9.56 22.56
C GLN A 543 -13.02 10.70 22.37
N ARG A 544 -13.18 11.81 23.10
CA ARG A 544 -12.26 12.95 23.06
C ARG A 544 -10.85 12.58 23.53
N ALA A 545 -10.74 11.78 24.59
CA ALA A 545 -9.44 11.32 25.10
C ALA A 545 -8.72 10.42 24.09
N ALA A 546 -9.44 9.49 23.44
CA ALA A 546 -8.88 8.64 22.40
C ALA A 546 -8.45 9.42 21.15
N MET A 547 -9.24 10.40 20.70
CA MET A 547 -8.88 11.24 19.54
C MET A 547 -7.66 12.12 19.79
N LYS A 548 -7.48 12.68 21.01
CA LYS A 548 -6.27 13.44 21.36
C LYS A 548 -4.99 12.60 21.33
N GLY A 549 -5.05 11.33 21.75
CA GLY A 549 -3.91 10.42 21.64
C GLY A 549 -3.51 10.17 20.19
N ASN A 550 -4.50 9.91 19.34
CA ASN A 550 -4.28 9.70 17.90
C ASN A 550 -3.77 10.96 17.18
N ASP A 551 -4.18 12.17 17.59
CA ASP A 551 -3.75 13.42 16.94
C ASP A 551 -2.25 13.68 17.16
N ALA A 552 -1.70 13.34 18.33
CA ALA A 552 -0.25 13.44 18.58
C ALA A 552 0.57 12.49 17.67
N ASP A 553 0.06 11.28 17.44
CA ASP A 553 0.66 10.32 16.51
C ASP A 553 0.50 10.75 15.05
N ILE A 554 -0.62 11.39 14.69
CA ILE A 554 -0.83 12.02 13.37
C ILE A 554 0.16 13.16 13.14
N VAL A 555 0.38 14.02 14.12
CA VAL A 555 1.36 15.13 14.05
C VAL A 555 2.77 14.58 13.84
N ARG A 556 3.19 13.59 14.65
CA ARG A 556 4.49 12.92 14.49
C ARG A 556 4.65 12.26 13.12
N PHE A 557 3.60 11.61 12.62
CA PHE A 557 3.61 10.97 11.31
C PHE A 557 3.71 12.01 10.18
N ASN A 558 2.95 13.11 10.25
CA ASN A 558 3.00 14.16 9.25
C ASN A 558 4.35 14.91 9.24
N ASP A 559 4.96 15.13 10.41
CA ASP A 559 6.32 15.68 10.53
C ASP A 559 7.35 14.73 9.88
N LEU A 560 7.24 13.42 10.13
CA LEU A 560 8.06 12.42 9.44
C LEU A 560 7.88 12.48 7.90
N ILE A 561 6.66 12.66 7.40
CA ILE A 561 6.41 12.80 5.95
C ILE A 561 7.13 14.04 5.40
N GLU A 562 7.05 15.18 6.09
CA GLU A 562 7.76 16.40 5.68
C GLU A 562 9.28 16.23 5.69
N GLN A 563 9.81 15.62 6.75
CA GLN A 563 11.23 15.30 6.86
C GLN A 563 11.68 14.31 5.77
N LEU A 564 10.88 13.29 5.45
CA LEU A 564 11.18 12.34 4.37
C LEU A 564 11.22 13.03 2.99
N GLN A 565 10.32 13.98 2.72
CA GLN A 565 10.36 14.74 1.46
C GLN A 565 11.60 15.62 1.36
N LEU A 566 11.93 16.35 2.45
CA LEU A 566 13.13 17.18 2.51
C LEU A 566 14.41 16.35 2.34
N GLU A 567 14.52 15.26 3.10
CA GLU A 567 15.70 14.41 3.10
C GLU A 567 15.83 13.56 1.84
N TYR A 568 14.73 13.29 1.12
CA TYR A 568 14.82 12.70 -0.22
C TYR A 568 15.53 13.64 -1.19
N GLY A 569 15.24 14.94 -1.13
CA GLY A 569 15.97 15.95 -1.91
C GLY A 569 17.46 16.01 -1.54
N ASN A 570 17.79 15.94 -0.25
CA ASN A 570 19.18 15.90 0.21
C ASN A 570 19.90 14.62 -0.22
N LEU A 571 19.27 13.45 -0.05
CA LEU A 571 19.79 12.16 -0.48
C LEU A 571 20.05 12.14 -1.99
N TYR A 572 19.11 12.64 -2.79
CA TYR A 572 19.28 12.75 -4.25
C TYR A 572 20.46 13.66 -4.60
N ARG A 573 20.59 14.81 -3.94
CA ARG A 573 21.72 15.73 -4.13
C ARG A 573 23.06 15.11 -3.73
N ASP A 574 23.13 14.43 -2.59
CA ASP A 574 24.32 13.74 -2.11
C ASP A 574 24.74 12.64 -3.09
N LEU A 575 23.78 11.89 -3.63
CA LEU A 575 24.00 10.79 -4.55
C LEU A 575 24.49 11.28 -5.92
N MET A 576 23.92 12.37 -6.43
CA MET A 576 24.43 13.06 -7.63
C MET A 576 25.81 13.69 -7.39
N GLY A 577 26.03 14.31 -6.23
CA GLY A 577 27.35 14.84 -5.84
C GLY A 577 28.42 13.75 -5.81
N TYR A 578 28.08 12.57 -5.28
CA TYR A 578 28.95 11.40 -5.27
C TYR A 578 29.21 10.86 -6.68
N LYS A 579 28.19 10.81 -7.56
CA LYS A 579 28.38 10.50 -9.00
C LYS A 579 29.44 11.39 -9.62
N PHE A 580 29.27 12.71 -9.51
CA PHE A 580 30.20 13.67 -10.12
C PHE A 580 31.60 13.60 -9.50
N LYS A 581 31.69 13.36 -8.19
CA LYS A 581 32.98 13.13 -7.51
C LYS A 581 33.71 11.94 -8.14
N LEU A 582 33.02 10.83 -8.38
CA LEU A 582 33.61 9.64 -9.03
C LEU A 582 33.99 9.89 -10.49
N GLU A 583 33.10 10.50 -11.28
CA GLU A 583 33.36 10.81 -12.69
C GLU A 583 34.55 11.77 -12.83
N LYS A 584 34.54 12.87 -12.07
CA LYS A 584 35.64 13.85 -12.06
C LYS A 584 36.96 13.20 -11.64
N ALA A 585 36.95 12.37 -10.61
CA ALA A 585 38.14 11.67 -10.15
C ALA A 585 38.71 10.72 -11.21
N ARG A 586 37.86 10.15 -12.08
CA ARG A 586 38.28 9.30 -13.19
C ARG A 586 38.85 10.11 -14.36
N ILE A 587 38.11 11.10 -14.85
CA ILE A 587 38.49 11.84 -16.05
C ILE A 587 39.66 12.80 -15.84
N ALA A 588 39.84 13.36 -14.64
CA ALA A 588 40.87 14.38 -14.43
C ALA A 588 42.30 13.84 -14.68
N GLY A 589 43.03 14.42 -15.62
CA GLY A 589 44.42 14.07 -15.92
C GLY A 589 44.61 12.92 -16.90
N ILE A 590 43.55 12.46 -17.58
CA ILE A 590 43.67 11.48 -18.68
C ILE A 590 43.62 12.15 -20.06
N GLU A 591 43.25 13.42 -20.15
CA GLU A 591 42.96 14.16 -21.38
C GLU A 591 44.13 14.14 -22.36
N VAL A 592 45.31 14.53 -21.88
CA VAL A 592 46.54 14.62 -22.70
C VAL A 592 46.94 13.25 -23.22
N LYS A 593 47.00 12.25 -22.33
CA LYS A 593 47.40 10.89 -22.70
C LYS A 593 46.38 10.19 -23.60
N ALA A 594 45.08 10.45 -23.41
CA ALA A 594 44.06 9.93 -24.29
C ALA A 594 44.20 10.50 -25.72
N ALA A 595 44.52 11.80 -25.86
CA ALA A 595 44.79 12.40 -27.15
C ALA A 595 46.09 11.85 -27.79
N GLU A 596 47.15 11.62 -27.02
CA GLU A 596 48.38 10.98 -27.49
C GLU A 596 48.13 9.56 -28.01
N TYR A 597 47.41 8.73 -27.25
CA TYR A 597 47.06 7.37 -27.66
C TYR A 597 46.15 7.34 -28.88
N TYR A 598 45.19 8.24 -28.97
CA TYR A 598 44.34 8.36 -30.16
C TYR A 598 45.17 8.68 -31.41
N LYS A 599 46.07 9.67 -31.31
CA LYS A 599 46.98 10.05 -32.40
C LYS A 599 47.92 8.90 -32.79
N ALA A 600 48.40 8.12 -31.83
CA ALA A 600 49.25 6.96 -32.11
C ALA A 600 48.48 5.86 -32.86
N ILE A 601 47.22 5.59 -32.47
CA ILE A 601 46.38 4.58 -33.14
C ILE A 601 46.00 5.02 -34.57
N ASN A 602 45.78 6.32 -34.77
CA ASN A 602 45.32 6.91 -36.03
C ASN A 602 46.43 7.65 -36.80
N HIS A 603 47.69 7.22 -36.64
CA HIS A 603 48.86 7.95 -37.14
C HIS A 603 48.88 8.14 -38.68
N HIS A 604 48.21 7.25 -39.42
CA HIS A 604 48.21 7.24 -40.88
C HIS A 604 46.95 7.87 -41.50
N ASP A 605 46.07 8.44 -40.66
CA ASP A 605 44.83 9.06 -41.10
C ASP A 605 45.10 10.47 -41.62
N ASP A 606 44.19 11.01 -42.42
CA ASP A 606 44.36 12.34 -43.00
C ASP A 606 44.39 13.43 -41.90
N ASP A 607 45.12 14.52 -42.17
CA ASP A 607 45.32 15.63 -41.22
C ASP A 607 44.00 16.24 -40.69
N HIS A 608 42.90 16.09 -41.42
CA HIS A 608 41.57 16.60 -41.03
C HIS A 608 40.81 15.71 -40.04
N GLU A 609 41.20 14.45 -39.86
CA GLU A 609 40.62 13.51 -38.88
C GLU A 609 41.42 13.47 -37.58
N ARG A 610 42.52 14.22 -37.53
CA ARG A 610 43.44 14.29 -36.41
C ARG A 610 42.90 15.18 -35.29
N ILE A 611 42.94 14.62 -34.08
CA ILE A 611 42.57 15.33 -32.84
C ILE A 611 43.85 15.80 -32.14
N ASP A 612 43.96 17.09 -31.89
CA ASP A 612 45.12 17.68 -31.20
C ASP A 612 44.97 17.63 -29.68
N ALA A 613 43.78 17.95 -29.17
CA ALA A 613 43.47 17.93 -27.75
C ALA A 613 42.07 17.35 -27.47
N LEU A 614 41.90 16.86 -26.24
CA LEU A 614 40.66 16.31 -25.74
C LEU A 614 40.31 16.98 -24.41
N SER A 615 39.04 17.26 -24.17
CA SER A 615 38.55 17.78 -22.89
C SER A 615 37.16 17.23 -22.54
N PHE A 616 36.81 17.31 -21.26
CA PHE A 616 35.50 16.88 -20.77
C PHE A 616 34.70 18.10 -20.31
N GLU A 617 33.55 18.32 -20.95
CA GLU A 617 32.66 19.43 -20.61
C GLU A 617 31.43 18.91 -19.86
N LYS A 618 31.09 19.54 -18.74
CA LYS A 618 29.87 19.21 -18.00
C LYS A 618 28.65 19.83 -18.68
N SER A 619 27.75 18.99 -19.18
CA SER A 619 26.46 19.39 -19.76
C SER A 619 25.32 18.88 -18.89
N GLY A 620 24.75 19.78 -18.07
CA GLY A 620 23.69 19.44 -17.13
C GLY A 620 24.13 18.42 -16.07
N GLU A 621 23.53 17.22 -16.11
CA GLU A 621 23.82 16.14 -15.16
C GLU A 621 24.91 15.15 -15.62
N ASN A 622 25.55 15.41 -16.77
CA ASN A 622 26.45 14.47 -17.42
C ASN A 622 27.69 15.18 -18.03
N TYR A 623 28.66 14.40 -18.51
CA TYR A 623 29.84 14.90 -19.23
C TYR A 623 29.79 14.53 -20.71
N ARG A 624 30.23 15.46 -21.57
CA ARG A 624 30.45 15.25 -23.00
C ARG A 624 31.95 15.35 -23.31
N ILE A 625 32.39 14.62 -24.33
CA ILE A 625 33.78 14.60 -24.78
C ILE A 625 33.91 15.64 -25.91
N LYS A 626 34.74 16.65 -25.67
CA LYS A 626 35.06 17.70 -26.64
C LYS A 626 36.43 17.45 -27.22
N ILE A 627 36.52 17.52 -28.54
CA ILE A 627 37.76 17.33 -29.30
C ILE A 627 38.15 18.66 -29.93
N THR A 628 39.44 18.95 -29.93
CA THR A 628 40.01 20.10 -30.62
C THR A 628 40.76 19.61 -31.84
N ASN A 629 40.32 20.06 -33.02
CA ASN A 629 40.95 19.73 -34.29
C ASN A 629 42.20 20.60 -34.53
N ALA A 630 42.98 20.25 -35.56
CA ALA A 630 44.17 21.00 -35.95
C ALA A 630 43.91 22.47 -36.35
N ASP A 631 42.68 22.79 -36.74
CA ASP A 631 42.22 24.16 -37.03
C ASP A 631 41.83 24.97 -35.78
N GLY A 632 41.90 24.36 -34.59
CA GLY A 632 41.53 24.97 -33.31
C GLY A 632 40.02 24.96 -33.01
N SER A 633 39.20 24.37 -33.87
CA SER A 633 37.76 24.23 -33.62
C SER A 633 37.48 23.21 -32.51
N ILE A 634 36.49 23.51 -31.65
CA ILE A 634 36.06 22.62 -30.56
C ILE A 634 34.73 21.99 -30.95
N MET A 635 34.70 20.67 -31.06
CA MET A 635 33.53 19.91 -31.50
C MET A 635 33.17 18.79 -30.52
N ASP A 636 31.92 18.32 -30.57
CA ASP A 636 31.50 17.14 -29.82
C ASP A 636 31.95 15.87 -30.55
N ALA A 637 32.71 15.01 -29.86
CA ALA A 637 33.29 13.80 -30.47
C ALA A 637 32.23 12.90 -31.12
N PHE A 638 31.06 12.76 -30.49
CA PHE A 638 29.97 11.89 -30.97
C PHE A 638 29.23 12.45 -32.19
N SER A 639 29.36 13.75 -32.44
CA SER A 639 28.71 14.41 -33.57
C SER A 639 29.56 14.39 -34.84
N VAL A 640 30.86 14.12 -34.72
CA VAL A 640 31.84 14.29 -35.81
C VAL A 640 32.57 12.99 -36.15
N LEU A 641 32.94 12.19 -35.15
CA LEU A 641 33.73 10.98 -35.37
C LEU A 641 32.88 9.81 -35.88
N SER A 642 33.45 9.01 -36.79
CA SER A 642 32.85 7.75 -37.24
C SER A 642 32.86 6.71 -36.11
N GLU A 643 32.11 5.62 -36.29
CA GLU A 643 32.07 4.52 -35.31
C GLU A 643 33.47 3.93 -35.06
N GLY A 644 34.29 3.76 -36.10
CA GLY A 644 35.67 3.28 -35.99
C GLY A 644 36.54 4.19 -35.12
N HIS A 645 36.48 5.51 -35.38
CA HIS A 645 37.19 6.52 -34.58
C HIS A 645 36.68 6.59 -33.14
N LEU A 646 35.37 6.44 -32.90
CA LEU A 646 34.83 6.37 -31.54
C LEU A 646 35.34 5.14 -30.78
N ARG A 647 35.48 3.98 -31.45
CA ARG A 647 36.09 2.80 -30.81
C ARG A 647 37.57 3.00 -30.51
N ALA A 648 38.33 3.64 -31.40
CA ALA A 648 39.72 4.01 -31.17
C ALA A 648 39.86 5.03 -30.01
N LEU A 649 38.95 5.99 -29.92
CA LEU A 649 38.86 6.96 -28.83
C LEU A 649 38.53 6.28 -27.49
N GLY A 650 37.56 5.37 -27.48
CA GLY A 650 37.20 4.57 -26.31
C GLY A 650 38.39 3.76 -25.78
N LEU A 651 39.14 3.10 -26.69
CA LEU A 651 40.36 2.39 -26.33
C LEU A 651 41.41 3.34 -25.73
N SER A 652 41.63 4.49 -26.37
CA SER A 652 42.62 5.49 -25.94
C SER A 652 42.34 6.03 -24.53
N LEU A 653 41.06 6.29 -24.22
CA LEU A 653 40.60 6.72 -22.89
C LEU A 653 40.80 5.64 -21.82
N LEU A 654 40.57 4.37 -22.16
CA LEU A 654 40.80 3.24 -21.24
C LEU A 654 42.30 3.02 -20.98
N LEU A 655 43.14 3.17 -21.99
CA LEU A 655 44.60 3.09 -21.84
C LEU A 655 45.14 4.24 -20.99
N ALA A 656 44.68 5.48 -21.23
CA ALA A 656 45.06 6.63 -20.42
C ALA A 656 44.62 6.49 -18.95
N MET A 657 43.44 5.90 -18.72
CA MET A 657 42.98 5.53 -17.38
C MET A 657 43.87 4.48 -16.73
N ALA A 658 44.31 3.48 -17.50
CA ALA A 658 45.21 2.45 -17.00
C ALA A 658 46.56 3.05 -16.60
N GLU A 659 47.12 3.94 -17.43
CA GLU A 659 48.38 4.63 -17.13
C GLU A 659 48.28 5.52 -15.89
N LYS A 660 47.24 6.34 -15.79
CA LYS A 660 47.00 7.23 -14.64
C LYS A 660 46.99 6.46 -13.33
N ASN A 661 46.32 5.30 -13.33
CA ASN A 661 46.17 4.47 -12.15
C ASN A 661 47.26 3.38 -12.03
N LYS A 662 48.26 3.37 -12.94
CA LYS A 662 49.38 2.43 -12.98
C LYS A 662 48.94 0.97 -12.86
N PHE A 663 48.03 0.54 -13.73
CA PHE A 663 47.56 -0.84 -13.73
C PHE A 663 48.74 -1.80 -13.96
N PRO A 664 48.90 -2.85 -13.14
CA PRO A 664 49.99 -3.82 -13.31
C PRO A 664 49.73 -4.81 -14.46
N LEU A 665 48.48 -4.91 -14.91
CA LEU A 665 47.98 -5.83 -15.93
C LEU A 665 46.84 -5.16 -16.71
N ILE A 666 46.78 -5.42 -18.01
CA ILE A 666 45.62 -5.12 -18.87
C ILE A 666 45.23 -6.41 -19.63
N VAL A 667 43.95 -6.77 -19.58
CA VAL A 667 43.37 -7.91 -20.30
C VAL A 667 42.48 -7.38 -21.42
N PHE A 668 42.81 -7.73 -22.66
CA PHE A 668 42.04 -7.37 -23.85
C PHE A 668 41.25 -8.60 -24.33
N ASP A 669 39.92 -8.56 -24.19
CA ASP A 669 39.02 -9.59 -24.70
C ASP A 669 38.50 -9.23 -26.09
N ASP A 670 39.18 -9.73 -27.12
CA ASP A 670 38.83 -9.56 -28.54
C ASP A 670 38.69 -8.08 -29.01
N VAL A 671 39.32 -7.16 -28.28
CA VAL A 671 39.19 -5.69 -28.43
C VAL A 671 39.66 -5.20 -29.79
N VAL A 672 40.77 -5.75 -30.27
CA VAL A 672 41.41 -5.35 -31.53
C VAL A 672 40.47 -5.51 -32.73
N ASN A 673 39.57 -6.49 -32.67
CA ASN A 673 38.62 -6.77 -33.74
C ASN A 673 37.47 -5.77 -33.80
N ALA A 674 37.31 -4.93 -32.77
CA ALA A 674 36.40 -3.79 -32.81
C ALA A 674 36.98 -2.63 -33.64
N ILE A 675 38.29 -2.61 -33.90
CA ILE A 675 38.97 -1.51 -34.60
C ILE A 675 39.25 -1.92 -36.04
N ASP A 676 39.19 -0.95 -36.96
CA ASP A 676 39.40 -1.18 -38.39
C ASP A 676 40.82 -1.69 -38.68
N SER A 677 40.95 -2.50 -39.73
CA SER A 677 42.18 -3.27 -40.03
C SER A 677 43.43 -2.41 -40.13
N ASP A 678 43.27 -1.18 -40.61
CA ASP A 678 44.36 -0.30 -40.99
C ASP A 678 45.00 0.36 -39.76
N HIS A 679 44.24 0.52 -38.66
CA HIS A 679 44.76 1.02 -37.38
C HIS A 679 45.33 -0.10 -36.48
N ARG A 680 45.07 -1.38 -36.79
CA ARG A 680 45.49 -2.50 -35.92
C ARG A 680 47.01 -2.64 -35.80
N SER A 681 47.78 -2.34 -36.86
CA SER A 681 49.25 -2.32 -36.77
C SER A 681 49.74 -1.28 -35.78
N ASN A 682 49.14 -0.09 -35.80
CA ASN A 682 49.52 1.02 -34.95
C ASN A 682 49.27 0.71 -33.46
N ILE A 683 48.26 -0.10 -33.15
CA ILE A 683 48.02 -0.62 -31.79
C ILE A 683 49.19 -1.50 -31.32
N ILE A 684 49.72 -2.35 -32.20
CA ILE A 684 50.88 -3.19 -31.87
C ILE A 684 52.07 -2.29 -31.57
N ASP A 685 52.35 -1.32 -32.44
CA ASP A 685 53.46 -0.37 -32.26
C ASP A 685 53.31 0.40 -30.94
N LEU A 686 52.11 0.88 -30.63
CA LEU A 686 51.79 1.55 -29.36
C LEU A 686 52.10 0.64 -28.15
N PHE A 687 51.74 -0.64 -28.19
CA PHE A 687 51.99 -1.58 -27.09
C PHE A 687 53.47 -1.81 -26.78
N PHE A 688 54.35 -1.64 -27.78
CA PHE A 688 55.79 -1.83 -27.63
C PHE A 688 56.57 -0.51 -27.51
N ALA A 689 56.07 0.59 -28.04
CA ALA A 689 56.74 1.88 -28.04
C ALA A 689 56.48 2.72 -26.78
N ASP A 690 55.24 2.73 -26.27
CA ASP A 690 54.87 3.58 -25.13
C ASP A 690 55.55 3.13 -23.82
N GLU A 691 55.99 4.11 -23.03
CA GLU A 691 56.80 3.87 -21.82
C GLU A 691 56.05 3.04 -20.76
N TYR A 692 54.76 3.30 -20.58
CA TYR A 692 53.93 2.60 -19.61
C TYR A 692 53.48 1.24 -20.14
N LEU A 693 52.96 1.20 -21.38
CA LEU A 693 52.40 -0.01 -21.97
C LEU A 693 53.48 -1.08 -22.23
N ARG A 694 54.71 -0.69 -22.58
CA ARG A 694 55.84 -1.62 -22.76
C ARG A 694 56.23 -2.34 -21.46
N LEU A 695 55.98 -1.73 -20.30
CA LEU A 695 56.32 -2.31 -18.99
C LEU A 695 55.14 -3.00 -18.31
N THR A 696 53.93 -2.82 -18.83
CA THR A 696 52.70 -3.37 -18.27
C THR A 696 52.42 -4.77 -18.79
N GLN A 697 51.99 -5.69 -17.92
CA GLN A 697 51.59 -7.02 -18.36
C GLN A 697 50.32 -6.92 -19.22
N MET A 698 50.31 -7.55 -20.38
CA MET A 698 49.18 -7.58 -21.29
C MET A 698 48.79 -9.02 -21.58
N ILE A 699 47.50 -9.31 -21.50
CA ILE A 699 46.89 -10.57 -21.93
C ILE A 699 45.92 -10.21 -23.04
N ILE A 700 46.24 -10.59 -24.27
CA ILE A 700 45.50 -10.21 -25.47
C ILE A 700 44.88 -11.45 -26.07
N THR A 701 43.56 -11.49 -26.23
CA THR A 701 42.88 -12.52 -27.03
C THR A 701 42.45 -11.93 -28.37
N THR A 702 42.58 -12.70 -29.46
CA THR A 702 42.14 -12.29 -30.79
C THR A 702 41.73 -13.48 -31.65
N HIS A 703 40.79 -13.26 -32.57
CA HIS A 703 40.51 -14.18 -33.68
C HIS A 703 41.15 -13.76 -35.01
N ASP A 704 41.78 -12.59 -35.07
CA ASP A 704 42.51 -12.13 -36.24
C ASP A 704 43.90 -12.77 -36.25
N ARG A 705 44.09 -13.68 -37.21
CA ARG A 705 45.34 -14.40 -37.42
C ARG A 705 46.46 -13.46 -37.87
N LEU A 706 46.16 -12.48 -38.73
CA LEU A 706 47.15 -11.55 -39.24
C LEU A 706 47.66 -10.65 -38.12
N PHE A 707 46.77 -10.14 -37.27
CA PHE A 707 47.16 -9.37 -36.09
C PHE A 707 48.04 -10.20 -35.14
N TRP A 708 47.62 -11.44 -34.85
CA TRP A 708 48.39 -12.35 -34.00
C TRP A 708 49.78 -12.64 -34.56
N GLU A 709 49.88 -12.92 -35.86
CA GLU A 709 51.17 -13.16 -36.54
C GLU A 709 52.06 -11.92 -36.49
N ARG A 710 51.54 -10.73 -36.82
CA ARG A 710 52.26 -9.45 -36.73
C ARG A 710 52.74 -9.16 -35.32
N PHE A 711 51.89 -9.38 -34.32
CA PHE A 711 52.25 -9.18 -32.91
C PHE A 711 53.42 -10.09 -32.51
N CYS A 712 53.39 -11.37 -32.89
CA CYS A 712 54.49 -12.28 -32.60
C CYS A 712 55.79 -11.80 -33.27
N ILE A 713 55.74 -11.42 -34.56
CA ILE A 713 56.90 -10.92 -35.30
C ILE A 713 57.53 -9.72 -34.60
N ILE A 714 56.72 -8.73 -34.21
CA ILE A 714 57.20 -7.53 -33.52
C ILE A 714 57.74 -7.89 -32.12
N ALA A 715 57.05 -8.77 -31.39
CA ALA A 715 57.49 -9.23 -30.07
C ALA A 715 58.85 -9.95 -30.10
N ASP A 716 59.10 -10.78 -31.11
CA ASP A 716 60.36 -11.51 -31.31
C ASP A 716 61.53 -10.57 -31.65
N ARG A 717 61.25 -9.51 -32.40
CA ARG A 717 62.25 -8.51 -32.81
C ARG A 717 62.53 -7.47 -31.74
N HIS A 718 61.61 -7.31 -30.78
CA HIS A 718 61.75 -6.35 -29.70
C HIS A 718 62.87 -6.76 -28.72
N PRO A 719 63.62 -5.83 -28.12
CA PRO A 719 64.67 -6.14 -27.12
C PRO A 719 64.19 -6.96 -25.90
N GLN A 720 62.87 -7.05 -25.70
CA GLN A 720 62.22 -7.84 -24.64
C GLN A 720 61.64 -9.17 -25.15
N SER A 721 62.14 -9.72 -26.26
CA SER A 721 61.62 -10.95 -26.89
C SER A 721 61.52 -12.16 -25.95
N VAL A 722 62.36 -12.26 -24.91
CA VAL A 722 62.30 -13.32 -23.90
C VAL A 722 61.09 -13.17 -22.94
N GLN A 723 60.36 -12.05 -23.00
CA GLN A 723 59.28 -11.70 -22.07
C GLN A 723 57.90 -11.70 -22.74
N HIS A 724 57.75 -12.44 -23.84
CA HIS A 724 56.46 -12.70 -24.45
C HIS A 724 56.12 -14.21 -24.53
N THR A 725 54.83 -14.52 -24.58
CA THR A 725 54.30 -15.86 -24.85
C THR A 725 53.19 -15.75 -25.88
N SER A 726 53.09 -16.77 -26.73
CA SER A 726 52.05 -16.90 -27.74
C SER A 726 51.44 -18.29 -27.61
N SER A 727 50.11 -18.38 -27.57
CA SER A 727 49.41 -19.65 -27.48
C SER A 727 48.20 -19.66 -28.41
N VAL A 728 47.86 -20.84 -28.94
CA VAL A 728 46.66 -21.08 -29.73
C VAL A 728 45.67 -21.86 -28.87
N LEU A 729 44.42 -21.38 -28.80
CA LEU A 729 43.33 -22.06 -28.10
C LEU A 729 42.47 -22.82 -29.11
N SER A 730 42.21 -24.09 -28.82
CA SER A 730 41.30 -24.93 -29.61
C SER A 730 40.28 -25.60 -28.69
N TYR A 731 39.03 -25.71 -29.15
CA TYR A 731 37.98 -26.35 -28.37
C TYR A 731 37.80 -27.82 -28.78
N THR A 732 37.82 -28.73 -27.81
CA THR A 732 37.55 -30.16 -28.00
C THR A 732 36.31 -30.58 -27.20
N ASN A 733 35.82 -31.80 -27.43
CA ASN A 733 34.75 -32.41 -26.64
C ASN A 733 35.09 -32.46 -25.13
N GLN A 734 36.36 -32.61 -24.79
CA GLN A 734 36.86 -32.65 -23.40
C GLN A 734 37.17 -31.26 -22.82
N GLY A 735 37.14 -30.20 -23.63
CA GLY A 735 37.36 -28.81 -23.20
C GLY A 735 38.39 -28.08 -24.04
N ILE A 736 38.77 -26.88 -23.59
CA ILE A 736 39.79 -26.05 -24.24
C ILE A 736 41.17 -26.70 -24.08
N VAL A 737 41.86 -26.88 -25.20
CA VAL A 737 43.26 -27.27 -25.28
C VAL A 737 44.07 -26.04 -25.68
N ILE A 738 45.22 -25.87 -25.03
CA ILE A 738 46.11 -24.73 -25.22
C ILE A 738 47.42 -25.27 -25.76
N VAL A 739 47.81 -24.76 -26.92
CA VAL A 739 49.07 -25.13 -27.56
C VAL A 739 49.98 -23.90 -27.54
N ASP A 740 51.11 -24.00 -26.85
CA ASP A 740 52.13 -22.96 -26.89
C ASP A 740 52.67 -22.85 -28.31
N HIS A 741 52.52 -21.68 -28.91
CA HIS A 741 53.06 -21.37 -30.22
C HIS A 741 54.36 -20.61 -30.03
N ALA A 742 55.44 -21.13 -30.61
CA ALA A 742 56.69 -20.40 -30.57
C ALA A 742 56.62 -19.14 -31.42
N GLY A 743 57.18 -18.05 -30.88
CA GLY A 743 57.55 -16.88 -31.65
C GLY A 743 58.66 -17.22 -32.64
N GLY A 744 58.66 -16.53 -33.79
CA GLY A 744 59.72 -16.56 -34.78
C GLY A 744 59.48 -17.55 -35.90
N PHE A 745 59.75 -17.13 -37.15
CA PHE A 745 59.64 -18.04 -38.29
C PHE A 745 60.60 -19.23 -38.19
N GLN A 746 61.74 -19.07 -37.51
CA GLN A 746 62.72 -20.16 -37.38
C GLN A 746 62.17 -21.37 -36.62
N GLU A 747 61.63 -21.14 -35.43
CA GLU A 747 61.08 -22.21 -34.60
C GLU A 747 59.79 -22.77 -35.21
N LYS A 748 59.01 -21.95 -35.93
CA LYS A 748 57.85 -22.40 -36.70
C LYS A 748 58.22 -23.38 -37.82
N VAL A 749 59.32 -23.12 -38.53
CA VAL A 749 59.85 -24.04 -39.55
C VAL A 749 60.31 -25.34 -38.89
N HIS A 750 61.09 -25.28 -37.80
CA HIS A 750 61.57 -26.47 -37.10
C HIS A 750 60.44 -27.34 -36.54
N ARG A 751 59.42 -26.73 -35.92
CA ARG A 751 58.25 -27.47 -35.40
C ARG A 751 57.43 -28.12 -36.50
N ALA A 752 57.23 -27.44 -37.63
CA ALA A 752 56.57 -28.02 -38.79
C ALA A 752 57.36 -29.22 -39.33
N LEU A 753 58.69 -29.09 -39.43
CA LEU A 753 59.56 -30.19 -39.84
C LEU A 753 59.58 -31.37 -38.85
N ALA A 754 59.46 -31.10 -37.54
CA ALA A 754 59.43 -32.13 -36.50
C ALA A 754 58.20 -33.05 -36.60
N VAL A 755 57.10 -32.55 -37.14
CA VAL A 755 55.88 -33.33 -37.44
C VAL A 755 55.76 -33.72 -38.92
N TYR A 756 56.84 -33.55 -39.70
CA TYR A 756 56.90 -33.81 -41.14
C TYR A 756 55.91 -32.99 -41.97
N ASP A 757 55.47 -31.83 -41.47
CA ASP A 757 54.64 -30.88 -42.21
C ASP A 757 55.52 -29.96 -43.08
N ILE A 758 55.97 -30.55 -44.19
CA ILE A 758 56.84 -29.91 -45.20
C ILE A 758 56.17 -28.66 -45.78
N ARG A 759 54.84 -28.70 -45.94
CA ARG A 759 54.05 -27.59 -46.50
C ARG A 759 54.10 -26.38 -45.59
N GLN A 760 53.79 -26.57 -44.32
CA GLN A 760 53.74 -25.48 -43.36
C GLN A 760 55.13 -24.88 -43.11
N ALA A 761 56.17 -25.73 -43.10
CA ALA A 761 57.55 -25.30 -43.04
C ALA A 761 57.93 -24.37 -44.22
N LEU A 762 57.55 -24.73 -45.45
CA LEU A 762 57.82 -23.91 -46.64
C LEU A 762 57.07 -22.57 -46.64
N ILE A 763 55.81 -22.54 -46.17
CA ILE A 763 55.04 -21.30 -46.02
C ILE A 763 55.75 -20.34 -45.05
N TYR A 764 56.22 -20.86 -43.90
CA TYR A 764 56.95 -20.04 -42.95
C TYR A 764 58.29 -19.54 -43.47
N CYS A 765 59.05 -20.36 -44.22
CA CYS A 765 60.25 -19.92 -44.91
C CYS A 765 59.97 -18.74 -45.87
N ARG A 766 58.88 -18.82 -46.66
CA ARG A 766 58.47 -17.76 -47.58
C ARG A 766 58.13 -16.45 -46.86
N ILE A 767 57.25 -16.50 -45.86
CA ILE A 767 56.82 -15.29 -45.13
C ILE A 767 58.02 -14.65 -44.42
N TRP A 768 58.94 -15.46 -43.87
CA TRP A 768 60.17 -14.96 -43.25
C TRP A 768 61.02 -14.17 -44.25
N PHE A 769 61.25 -14.76 -45.43
CA PHE A 769 62.04 -14.14 -46.49
C PHE A 769 61.40 -12.84 -47.02
N GLU A 770 60.09 -12.85 -47.30
CA GLU A 770 59.36 -11.64 -47.72
C GLU A 770 59.47 -10.52 -46.68
N SER A 771 59.29 -10.86 -45.41
CA SER A 771 59.32 -9.89 -44.31
C SER A 771 60.70 -9.26 -44.14
N MET A 772 61.78 -10.04 -44.25
CA MET A 772 63.14 -9.50 -44.12
C MET A 772 63.56 -8.64 -45.31
N VAL A 773 63.14 -9.00 -46.52
CA VAL A 773 63.45 -8.23 -47.73
C VAL A 773 62.72 -6.88 -47.71
N LEU A 774 61.44 -6.88 -47.35
CA LEU A 774 60.67 -5.64 -47.21
C LEU A 774 61.27 -4.72 -46.14
N GLU A 775 61.65 -5.28 -44.99
CA GLU A 775 62.34 -4.52 -43.94
C GLU A 775 63.64 -3.90 -44.45
N TYR A 776 64.47 -4.66 -45.19
CA TYR A 776 65.70 -4.14 -45.78
C TYR A 776 65.41 -2.99 -46.75
N CYS A 777 64.40 -3.14 -47.61
CA CYS A 777 63.99 -2.10 -48.54
C CYS A 777 63.51 -0.83 -47.84
N ILE A 778 62.77 -0.96 -46.73
CA ILE A 778 62.31 0.16 -45.91
C ILE A 778 63.50 0.86 -45.24
N ASP A 779 64.35 0.11 -44.54
CA ASP A 779 65.51 0.64 -43.80
C ASP A 779 66.51 1.36 -44.72
N ASN A 780 66.63 0.91 -45.97
CA ASN A 780 67.56 1.46 -46.96
C ASN A 780 66.88 2.38 -48.02
N ALA A 781 65.60 2.73 -47.82
CA ALA A 781 64.84 3.59 -48.73
C ALA A 781 64.89 3.15 -50.22
N VAL A 782 64.82 1.84 -50.48
CA VAL A 782 64.91 1.27 -51.83
C VAL A 782 63.65 1.64 -52.63
N SER A 783 63.85 2.36 -53.74
CA SER A 783 62.75 2.81 -54.61
C SER A 783 62.28 1.69 -55.55
N VAL A 784 60.96 1.57 -55.76
CA VAL A 784 60.38 0.53 -56.62
C VAL A 784 59.47 1.10 -57.70
N THR A 785 59.63 0.63 -58.95
CA THR A 785 58.81 1.05 -60.09
C THR A 785 57.77 -0.02 -60.45
N ALA A 786 56.49 0.30 -60.30
CA ALA A 786 55.38 -0.58 -60.69
C ALA A 786 54.86 -0.27 -62.11
N LYS A 787 54.28 -1.28 -62.78
CA LYS A 787 53.56 -1.12 -64.05
C LYS A 787 52.16 -1.70 -63.88
N PHE A 788 51.12 -0.93 -64.20
CA PHE A 788 49.74 -1.39 -64.12
C PHE A 788 49.47 -2.48 -65.18
N GLN A 789 48.86 -3.60 -64.76
CA GLN A 789 48.50 -4.72 -65.64
C GLN A 789 46.98 -4.92 -65.67
N LYS A 790 46.42 -5.44 -66.77
CA LYS A 790 44.97 -5.73 -66.89
C LYS A 790 44.43 -6.68 -65.81
N SER A 791 45.27 -7.57 -65.27
CA SER A 791 44.91 -8.47 -64.16
C SER A 791 44.72 -7.74 -62.82
N ALA A 792 45.27 -6.54 -62.65
CA ALA A 792 45.15 -5.73 -61.44
C ALA A 792 43.78 -5.04 -61.30
N LEU A 793 42.95 -5.01 -62.37
CA LEU A 793 41.61 -4.41 -62.36
C LEU A 793 40.65 -5.01 -61.33
N LYS A 794 40.90 -6.23 -60.85
CA LYS A 794 40.07 -6.94 -59.86
C LYS A 794 40.66 -6.93 -58.45
N LYS A 795 41.83 -6.31 -58.24
CA LYS A 795 42.51 -6.25 -56.94
C LYS A 795 42.22 -4.91 -56.26
N SER A 796 42.06 -4.93 -54.95
CA SER A 796 41.84 -3.72 -54.13
C SER A 796 43.06 -2.80 -54.08
N ASN A 797 44.25 -3.30 -54.44
CA ASN A 797 45.48 -2.51 -54.42
C ASN A 797 46.25 -2.68 -55.74
N TYR A 798 46.42 -1.57 -56.47
CA TYR A 798 47.03 -1.56 -57.80
C TYR A 798 48.56 -1.59 -57.77
N LEU A 799 49.18 -1.32 -56.60
CA LEU A 799 50.62 -1.22 -56.39
C LEU A 799 51.18 -2.44 -55.63
N GLN A 800 50.68 -3.64 -55.92
CA GLN A 800 51.23 -4.86 -55.33
C GLN A 800 52.49 -5.31 -56.10
N LEU A 801 53.64 -5.36 -55.41
CA LEU A 801 54.88 -5.88 -55.97
C LEU A 801 54.81 -7.41 -56.08
N SER A 802 55.25 -7.96 -57.22
CA SER A 802 55.43 -9.42 -57.30
C SER A 802 56.62 -9.84 -56.45
N LEU A 803 56.64 -11.11 -56.03
CA LEU A 803 57.78 -11.69 -55.32
C LEU A 803 59.07 -11.56 -56.12
N GLU A 804 59.03 -11.89 -57.40
CA GLU A 804 60.13 -11.70 -58.37
C GLU A 804 60.69 -10.28 -58.32
N LYS A 805 59.82 -9.27 -58.35
CA LYS A 805 60.24 -7.87 -58.30
C LYS A 805 60.79 -7.50 -56.93
N THR A 806 60.19 -8.01 -55.86
CA THR A 806 60.63 -7.79 -54.49
C THR A 806 62.04 -8.35 -54.27
N PHE A 807 62.36 -9.49 -54.89
CA PHE A 807 63.69 -10.11 -54.81
C PHE A 807 64.75 -9.35 -55.62
N ALA A 808 64.37 -8.89 -56.81
CA ALA A 808 65.26 -8.07 -57.65
C ALA A 808 65.69 -6.75 -56.99
N LEU A 809 64.94 -6.25 -55.99
CA LEU A 809 65.31 -5.04 -55.26
C LEU A 809 66.60 -5.18 -54.46
N VAL A 810 66.89 -6.39 -53.98
CA VAL A 810 67.98 -6.62 -53.03
C VAL A 810 69.20 -7.25 -53.71
N GLU A 811 69.01 -7.89 -54.86
CA GLU A 811 70.05 -8.52 -55.69
C GLU A 811 71.31 -7.66 -55.92
N PRO A 812 71.22 -6.34 -56.20
CA PRO A 812 72.41 -5.50 -56.36
C PRO A 812 73.22 -5.32 -55.06
N HIS A 813 72.56 -5.37 -53.90
CA HIS A 813 73.16 -5.09 -52.59
C HIS A 813 73.88 -6.30 -51.98
N ILE A 814 73.63 -7.49 -52.51
CA ILE A 814 74.17 -8.78 -52.05
C ILE A 814 75.07 -9.44 -53.10
N ALA A 815 75.38 -8.75 -54.19
CA ALA A 815 76.12 -9.29 -55.33
C ALA A 815 77.53 -9.83 -54.97
N TYR A 816 78.04 -9.50 -53.78
CA TYR A 816 79.31 -9.99 -53.27
C TYR A 816 79.30 -11.48 -52.88
N ASP A 817 78.13 -12.05 -52.58
CA ASP A 817 77.96 -13.48 -52.30
C ASP A 817 76.52 -13.93 -52.67
N PRO A 818 76.31 -14.38 -53.92
CA PRO A 818 74.99 -14.78 -54.40
C PRO A 818 74.59 -16.19 -53.95
N VAL A 819 75.46 -16.96 -53.27
CA VAL A 819 75.27 -18.41 -53.05
C VAL A 819 73.94 -18.73 -52.36
N HIS A 820 73.62 -18.01 -51.28
CA HIS A 820 72.38 -18.24 -50.53
C HIS A 820 71.16 -17.68 -51.26
N PHE A 821 71.31 -16.51 -51.90
CA PHE A 821 70.25 -15.88 -52.67
C PHE A 821 69.85 -16.69 -53.90
N ASP A 822 70.81 -17.23 -54.64
CA ASP A 822 70.57 -18.10 -55.79
C ASP A 822 69.91 -19.41 -55.40
N LEU A 823 70.29 -19.99 -54.24
CA LEU A 823 69.62 -21.18 -53.71
C LEU A 823 68.15 -20.90 -53.36
N ILE A 824 67.86 -19.74 -52.78
CA ILE A 824 66.49 -19.29 -52.51
C ILE A 824 65.75 -19.01 -53.84
N LYS A 825 66.38 -18.32 -54.78
CA LYS A 825 65.83 -17.90 -56.08
C LYS A 825 65.48 -19.08 -56.98
N GLN A 826 66.30 -20.13 -56.99
CA GLN A 826 66.10 -21.32 -57.82
C GLN A 826 65.01 -22.25 -57.29
N ASP A 827 64.66 -22.21 -55.99
CA ASP A 827 63.93 -23.33 -55.37
C ASP A 827 62.80 -22.97 -54.38
N LEU A 828 62.58 -21.70 -54.00
CA LEU A 828 61.54 -21.39 -53.00
C LEU A 828 60.13 -21.27 -53.58
N VAL A 829 60.03 -21.11 -54.90
CA VAL A 829 58.80 -20.71 -55.56
C VAL A 829 58.70 -21.44 -56.89
N ASN A 830 58.29 -22.71 -56.95
CA ASN A 830 57.72 -23.25 -58.20
C ASN A 830 56.28 -22.68 -58.46
N TRP A 831 56.18 -21.36 -58.23
CA TRP A 831 55.63 -20.24 -58.99
C TRP A 831 54.16 -20.16 -59.41
N SER A 832 53.37 -21.21 -59.33
CA SER A 832 51.93 -21.10 -59.66
C SER A 832 51.01 -21.96 -58.80
N GLY A 833 51.55 -22.98 -58.12
CA GLY A 833 50.73 -23.91 -57.33
C GLY A 833 50.10 -23.33 -56.06
N GLN A 834 50.66 -22.26 -55.50
CA GLN A 834 50.16 -21.59 -54.30
C GLN A 834 49.41 -20.27 -54.58
N ASN A 835 49.21 -19.90 -55.85
CA ASN A 835 48.57 -18.64 -56.23
C ASN A 835 47.03 -18.74 -56.22
N GLN A 836 46.44 -19.29 -55.14
CA GLN A 836 45.01 -19.14 -54.87
C GLN A 836 44.82 -18.11 -53.75
N GLU A 837 44.48 -16.90 -54.15
CA GLU A 837 44.19 -15.74 -53.29
C GLU A 837 42.85 -15.86 -52.53
N HIS A 838 42.34 -17.07 -52.28
CA HIS A 838 41.03 -17.28 -51.65
C HIS A 838 41.11 -18.03 -50.32
N HIS A 839 40.41 -17.46 -49.34
CA HIS A 839 40.28 -17.83 -47.93
C HIS A 839 39.64 -19.20 -47.64
N ALA A 840 40.04 -20.26 -48.34
CA ALA A 840 39.61 -21.62 -48.04
C ALA A 840 40.78 -22.58 -48.22
N PHE A 841 41.60 -22.74 -47.18
CA PHE A 841 42.48 -23.90 -47.07
C PHE A 841 42.01 -24.75 -45.90
N ASP A 842 41.32 -25.83 -46.26
CA ASP A 842 41.04 -26.98 -45.39
C ASP A 842 42.34 -27.80 -45.26
N GLU A 843 42.69 -28.20 -44.03
CA GLU A 843 43.86 -29.01 -43.69
C GLU A 843 43.84 -30.39 -44.37
N ALA A 844 42.68 -30.81 -44.91
CA ALA A 844 42.52 -32.07 -45.65
C ALA A 844 42.99 -32.05 -47.12
N SER A 845 43.43 -30.92 -47.70
CA SER A 845 43.85 -30.84 -49.11
C SER A 845 45.32 -31.29 -49.33
N LEU A 846 45.49 -32.57 -49.71
CA LEU A 846 46.76 -33.32 -49.82
C LEU A 846 47.60 -33.11 -51.09
N ASN A 847 47.19 -32.29 -52.06
CA ASN A 847 47.70 -32.40 -53.44
C ASN A 847 49.04 -31.72 -53.76
N PHE A 848 49.76 -31.11 -52.81
CA PHE A 848 51.06 -30.44 -53.09
C PHE A 848 52.25 -31.02 -52.30
N VAL A 849 52.04 -32.09 -51.52
CA VAL A 849 52.86 -32.47 -50.35
C VAL A 849 54.15 -33.27 -50.68
N HIS A 850 54.45 -33.57 -51.94
CA HIS A 850 55.43 -34.64 -52.28
C HIS A 850 56.68 -34.21 -53.09
N SER A 851 56.95 -32.91 -53.31
CA SER A 851 58.07 -32.49 -54.18
C SER A 851 59.40 -32.21 -53.46
N LYS A 852 59.41 -32.15 -52.11
CA LYS A 852 60.61 -31.88 -51.31
C LYS A 852 60.64 -32.75 -50.05
N THR A 853 61.84 -33.06 -49.58
CA THR A 853 62.12 -33.78 -48.33
C THR A 853 62.43 -32.79 -47.20
N SER A 854 62.28 -33.21 -45.94
CA SER A 854 62.66 -32.37 -44.79
C SER A 854 64.10 -31.85 -44.88
N LYS A 855 65.03 -32.63 -45.45
CA LYS A 855 66.43 -32.23 -45.66
C LYS A 855 66.58 -31.09 -46.66
N GLU A 856 65.77 -31.07 -47.73
CA GLU A 856 65.77 -29.99 -48.71
C GLU A 856 65.17 -28.71 -48.15
N VAL A 857 64.13 -28.81 -47.32
CA VAL A 857 63.57 -27.65 -46.62
C VAL A 857 64.54 -27.08 -45.58
N VAL A 858 65.32 -27.92 -44.90
CA VAL A 858 66.38 -27.45 -43.99
C VAL A 858 67.46 -26.65 -44.75
N LYS A 859 67.86 -27.09 -45.95
CA LYS A 859 68.81 -26.31 -46.78
C LYS A 859 68.26 -24.93 -47.15
N ILE A 860 66.97 -24.88 -47.49
CA ILE A 860 66.26 -23.63 -47.76
C ILE A 860 66.23 -22.73 -46.51
N TYR A 861 65.90 -23.30 -45.36
CA TYR A 861 65.90 -22.61 -44.07
C TYR A 861 67.27 -22.02 -43.75
N ASP A 862 68.34 -22.80 -43.90
CA ASP A 862 69.70 -22.34 -43.66
C ASP A 862 70.12 -21.23 -44.62
N ALA A 863 69.73 -21.31 -45.89
CA ALA A 863 69.98 -20.24 -46.85
C ALA A 863 69.26 -18.95 -46.45
N ILE A 864 67.98 -19.01 -46.03
CA ILE A 864 67.24 -17.82 -45.57
C ILE A 864 67.87 -17.23 -44.30
N ARG A 865 68.31 -18.10 -43.37
CA ARG A 865 68.98 -17.69 -42.12
C ARG A 865 70.29 -16.94 -42.39
N LEU A 866 71.13 -17.46 -43.28
CA LEU A 866 72.39 -16.84 -43.66
C LEU A 866 72.16 -15.60 -44.52
N PHE A 867 71.15 -15.61 -45.39
CA PHE A 867 70.73 -14.46 -46.17
C PHE A 867 70.32 -13.27 -45.28
N GLU A 868 69.59 -13.51 -44.19
CA GLU A 868 69.26 -12.48 -43.20
C GLU A 868 70.53 -11.86 -42.57
N CYS A 869 71.61 -12.64 -42.41
CA CYS A 869 72.91 -12.14 -41.96
C CYS A 869 73.60 -11.25 -43.02
N GLN A 870 73.42 -11.55 -44.31
CA GLN A 870 73.93 -10.73 -45.41
C GLN A 870 73.23 -9.38 -45.50
N LEU A 871 71.92 -9.34 -45.26
CA LEU A 871 71.12 -8.10 -45.32
C LEU A 871 71.33 -7.19 -44.11
N PHE A 872 71.52 -7.76 -42.92
CA PHE A 872 71.61 -6.98 -41.68
C PHE A 872 72.88 -7.30 -40.88
N PRO A 873 74.08 -7.17 -41.46
CA PRO A 873 75.31 -7.70 -40.85
C PRO A 873 75.67 -7.02 -39.52
N GLN A 874 75.51 -5.69 -39.40
CA GLN A 874 75.76 -4.98 -38.14
C GLN A 874 74.75 -5.34 -37.04
N LYS A 875 73.44 -5.28 -37.35
CA LYS A 875 72.37 -5.66 -36.40
C LYS A 875 72.57 -7.11 -35.92
N LYS A 876 72.94 -8.02 -36.82
CA LYS A 876 73.19 -9.44 -36.51
C LYS A 876 74.47 -9.67 -35.73
N HIS A 877 75.54 -8.93 -35.99
CA HIS A 877 76.78 -9.02 -35.19
C HIS A 877 76.51 -8.73 -33.70
N ASP A 878 75.80 -7.64 -33.41
CA ASP A 878 75.47 -7.23 -32.04
C ASP A 878 74.52 -8.22 -31.37
N ALA A 879 73.51 -8.70 -32.11
CA ALA A 879 72.56 -9.69 -31.63
C ALA A 879 73.24 -11.03 -31.31
N CYS A 880 74.09 -11.55 -32.19
CA CYS A 880 74.84 -12.79 -31.98
C CYS A 880 75.77 -12.67 -30.77
N THR A 881 76.45 -11.54 -30.61
CA THR A 881 77.37 -11.31 -29.49
C THR A 881 76.64 -11.33 -28.15
N LYS A 882 75.48 -10.67 -28.05
CA LYS A 882 74.63 -10.70 -26.85
C LYS A 882 74.07 -12.09 -26.58
N LEU A 883 73.61 -12.78 -27.63
CA LEU A 883 73.02 -14.11 -27.52
C LEU A 883 74.04 -15.16 -27.07
N LEU A 884 75.28 -15.11 -27.58
CA LEU A 884 76.36 -15.99 -27.13
C LEU A 884 76.69 -15.78 -25.65
N ALA A 885 76.67 -14.54 -25.16
CA ALA A 885 76.88 -14.27 -23.73
C ALA A 885 75.77 -14.90 -22.85
N ASP A 886 74.51 -14.77 -23.27
CA ASP A 886 73.36 -15.38 -22.55
C ASP A 886 73.36 -16.92 -22.64
N LEU A 887 73.66 -17.48 -23.82
CA LEU A 887 73.80 -18.92 -24.01
C LEU A 887 74.94 -19.48 -23.16
N GLY A 888 76.09 -18.83 -23.12
CA GLY A 888 77.21 -19.22 -22.25
C GLY A 888 76.80 -19.27 -20.77
N GLN A 889 76.05 -18.27 -20.29
CA GLN A 889 75.54 -18.27 -18.91
C GLN A 889 74.52 -19.39 -18.68
N LYS A 890 73.62 -19.66 -19.63
CA LYS A 890 72.62 -20.75 -19.55
C LYS A 890 73.27 -22.13 -19.58
N ILE A 891 74.28 -22.34 -20.42
CA ILE A 891 75.05 -23.59 -20.51
C ILE A 891 75.78 -23.82 -19.19
N ALA A 892 76.47 -22.81 -18.66
CA ALA A 892 77.15 -22.89 -17.36
C ALA A 892 76.18 -23.25 -16.22
N ASN A 893 75.02 -22.59 -16.17
CA ASN A 893 73.99 -22.86 -15.16
C ASN A 893 73.38 -24.26 -15.31
N CYS A 894 73.15 -24.74 -16.54
CA CYS A 894 72.59 -26.06 -16.81
C CYS A 894 73.59 -27.16 -16.48
N ALA A 895 74.87 -26.99 -16.84
CA ALA A 895 75.96 -27.88 -16.48
C ALA A 895 76.17 -27.97 -14.96
N ALA A 896 76.14 -26.82 -14.26
CA ALA A 896 76.20 -26.78 -12.80
C ALA A 896 75.01 -27.54 -12.17
N LYS A 897 73.80 -27.40 -12.72
CA LYS A 897 72.62 -28.14 -12.25
C LYS A 897 72.74 -29.64 -12.47
N ILE A 898 73.22 -30.08 -13.63
CA ILE A 898 73.44 -31.51 -13.92
C ILE A 898 74.42 -32.11 -12.91
N SER A 899 75.49 -31.40 -12.56
CA SER A 899 76.45 -31.86 -11.55
C SER A 899 75.83 -32.06 -10.15
N GLN A 900 74.74 -31.35 -9.84
CA GLN A 900 74.00 -31.45 -8.57
C GLN A 900 72.88 -32.49 -8.61
N LEU A 901 72.56 -33.07 -9.78
CA LEU A 901 71.46 -34.00 -9.99
C LEU A 901 71.90 -35.47 -9.92
N SER A 902 73.07 -35.78 -9.37
CA SER A 902 73.62 -37.14 -9.29
C SER A 902 72.73 -38.15 -8.54
N GLN A 903 71.80 -37.68 -7.70
CA GLN A 903 70.82 -38.49 -6.97
C GLN A 903 69.39 -38.42 -7.54
N ALA A 904 69.16 -37.67 -8.63
CA ALA A 904 67.84 -37.54 -9.25
C ALA A 904 67.48 -38.77 -10.11
N PRO A 905 66.19 -39.06 -10.34
CA PRO A 905 65.74 -40.10 -11.28
C PRO A 905 66.36 -39.98 -12.68
N ALA A 906 66.60 -41.11 -13.34
CA ALA A 906 67.36 -41.18 -14.60
C ALA A 906 66.71 -40.41 -15.76
N ASP A 907 65.38 -40.39 -15.81
CA ASP A 907 64.56 -39.60 -16.74
C ASP A 907 64.78 -38.09 -16.57
N VAL A 908 64.88 -37.61 -15.33
CA VAL A 908 65.16 -36.18 -15.03
C VAL A 908 66.60 -35.82 -15.40
N GLN A 909 67.56 -36.70 -15.14
CA GLN A 909 68.95 -36.48 -15.58
C GLN A 909 69.04 -36.44 -17.10
N GLN A 910 68.34 -37.33 -17.79
CA GLN A 910 68.31 -37.41 -19.26
C GLN A 910 67.65 -36.18 -19.89
N GLU A 911 66.55 -35.67 -19.32
CA GLU A 911 65.91 -34.43 -19.79
C GLU A 911 66.86 -33.23 -19.67
N HIS A 912 67.54 -33.09 -18.53
CA HIS A 912 68.50 -32.01 -18.32
C HIS A 912 69.72 -32.13 -19.24
N GLN A 913 70.17 -33.36 -19.52
CA GLN A 913 71.26 -33.63 -20.46
C GLN A 913 70.87 -33.26 -21.91
N GLN A 914 69.68 -33.67 -22.35
CA GLN A 914 69.14 -33.30 -23.66
C GLN A 914 69.00 -31.79 -23.81
N ARG A 915 68.59 -31.09 -22.74
CA ARG A 915 68.52 -29.63 -22.72
C ARG A 915 69.89 -28.97 -22.83
N LEU A 916 70.91 -29.53 -22.18
CA LEU A 916 72.29 -29.05 -22.31
C LEU A 916 72.80 -29.23 -23.75
N GLU A 917 72.57 -30.40 -24.35
CA GLU A 917 72.94 -30.67 -25.74
C GLU A 917 72.24 -29.71 -26.72
N ALA A 918 70.95 -29.42 -26.50
CA ALA A 918 70.21 -28.45 -27.32
C ALA A 918 70.79 -27.02 -27.21
N LEU A 919 71.18 -26.59 -26.01
CA LEU A 919 71.82 -25.29 -25.80
C LEU A 919 73.18 -25.21 -26.48
N GLN A 920 73.99 -26.28 -26.41
CA GLN A 920 75.30 -26.36 -27.07
C GLN A 920 75.18 -26.36 -28.60
N ARG A 921 74.18 -27.07 -29.16
CA ARG A 921 73.90 -27.00 -30.60
C ARG A 921 73.53 -25.58 -31.03
N ARG A 922 72.69 -24.89 -30.24
CA ARG A 922 72.33 -23.49 -30.54
C ARG A 922 73.52 -22.54 -30.45
N GLU A 923 74.41 -22.74 -29.48
CA GLU A 923 75.67 -21.98 -29.39
C GLU A 923 76.54 -22.20 -30.64
N ALA A 924 76.64 -23.43 -31.15
CA ALA A 924 77.37 -23.72 -32.38
C ALA A 924 76.76 -23.03 -33.62
N GLU A 925 75.43 -23.04 -33.75
CA GLU A 925 74.71 -22.34 -34.83
C GLU A 925 74.96 -20.82 -34.80
N VAL A 926 74.87 -20.18 -33.62
CA VAL A 926 75.08 -18.73 -33.47
C VAL A 926 76.55 -18.36 -33.70
N ASN A 927 77.49 -19.23 -33.33
CA ASN A 927 78.90 -19.04 -33.68
C ASN A 927 79.14 -19.11 -35.20
N GLN A 928 78.45 -20.01 -35.89
CA GLN A 928 78.48 -20.08 -37.36
C GLN A 928 77.92 -18.79 -37.99
N GLU A 929 76.78 -18.27 -37.49
CA GLU A 929 76.22 -16.99 -37.95
C GLU A 929 77.22 -15.85 -37.72
N ARG A 930 77.80 -15.76 -36.52
CA ARG A 930 78.76 -14.71 -36.19
C ARG A 930 80.00 -14.75 -37.08
N ALA A 931 80.52 -15.95 -37.38
CA ALA A 931 81.65 -16.11 -38.30
C ALA A 931 81.29 -15.62 -39.71
N TYR A 932 80.10 -15.99 -40.21
CA TYR A 932 79.62 -15.57 -41.52
C TYR A 932 79.34 -14.06 -41.60
N VAL A 933 78.73 -13.48 -40.56
CA VAL A 933 78.55 -12.02 -40.42
C VAL A 933 79.90 -11.30 -40.47
N GLY A 934 80.94 -11.86 -39.86
CA GLY A 934 82.30 -11.32 -39.95
C GLY A 934 82.82 -11.26 -41.40
N VAL A 935 82.54 -12.29 -42.20
CA VAL A 935 82.85 -12.32 -43.64
C VAL A 935 82.06 -11.24 -44.39
N CYS A 936 80.76 -11.12 -44.13
CA CYS A 936 79.91 -10.08 -44.74
C CYS A 936 80.43 -8.67 -44.44
N LEU A 937 80.73 -8.36 -43.18
CA LEU A 937 81.25 -7.05 -42.75
C LEU A 937 82.62 -6.74 -43.39
N ALA A 938 83.53 -7.71 -43.43
CA ALA A 938 84.84 -7.54 -44.07
C ALA A 938 84.72 -7.27 -45.57
N THR A 939 83.78 -7.94 -46.25
CA THR A 939 83.56 -7.82 -47.70
C THR A 939 82.91 -6.48 -48.05
N LEU A 940 81.93 -6.03 -47.25
CA LEU A 940 81.32 -4.70 -47.40
C LEU A 940 82.31 -3.56 -47.12
N ALA A 941 83.22 -3.74 -46.15
CA ALA A 941 84.30 -2.80 -45.89
C ALA A 941 85.31 -2.73 -47.05
N ALA A 942 85.62 -3.87 -47.69
CA ALA A 942 86.49 -3.92 -48.85
C ALA A 942 85.86 -3.26 -50.10
N GLN A 943 84.54 -3.37 -50.28
CA GLN A 943 83.81 -2.73 -51.39
C GLN A 943 83.62 -1.22 -51.19
N SER A 944 83.44 -0.76 -49.96
CA SER A 944 83.35 0.67 -49.63
C SER A 944 84.71 1.38 -49.64
N GLY A 945 85.82 0.63 -49.47
CA GLY A 945 87.18 1.16 -49.63
C GLY A 945 87.72 1.18 -51.06
N ALA A 946 87.00 0.59 -52.02
CA ALA A 946 87.37 0.54 -53.44
C ALA A 946 86.46 1.40 -54.36
N ALA A 947 85.53 2.16 -53.78
CA ALA A 947 84.60 3.05 -54.46
C ALA A 947 85.03 4.52 -54.38
#